data_AF-A0A0F9M5A6-F1
#
_entry.id   AF-A0A0F9M5A6-F1
#
_cell.length_a   1.000
_cell.length_b   1.000
_cell.length_c   1.000
_cell.angle_alpha   90.00
_cell.angle_beta   90.00
_cell.angle_gamma   90.00
#
_symmetry.space_group_name_H-M   'P 1'
#
loop_
_entity.id
_entity.type
_entity.pdbx_description
1 polymer ?
#
loop_
_entity_poly.entity_id
_entity_poly.type
_entity_poly.pdbx_seq_one_letter_code
_entity_poly.pdbx_strand_id
1 'polypeptide(L)'
;MIEVIDLQILENIAGEKNKGNLNRVFQNLFDKIQKYLDLKPYHTKVKVTFIKNKVPNISKLEDIFSIGVNRDKRDEVLIIEIKENYKKFLNFILLREIFNLFVPSKVKNYEVVQIVINQIIMTHLVKSAFLNDWRRIIREKLEDYDIISTGVSRLSSVDRLEHFFNYISSNSQQNPIQFFFKYLRENTALIRDRFEDFEDIFFLEFTNLSIYNDDLIETIRCIIEIFYKVKTYTNILNYKTYFQEFKKSGELETELSLRKFTINMDWVKKNSYIAPSYQLNWNTINVSIITVFLRFNPLLDKAKIYKMINQLPFFISPKFSYDSFALNISGYIVIPNIYLNDFNRFLERLEEFGYLIRHHCLLWSTNRHSVNLNYLREYAKKRRIINPEHNQYNLKNEIEFELDMDSNYYHNELSLLDFLMFDRIRFFSVNGLGFERKRDMIHTIKSDLLNEIITERTQIKDLTFILKNFQESFDLTTEFLHFLKANKRYGFFYIKGTLETLYTHLKFMERVLNNNSNIKNYSQFQNFVENHDLSQQIEEKILFKNIYAKNRIFKEFFTLFYQSKKEYNKRIKALMKFSDLVKACYKLKIFNLKSIKKILQDPNVVDQIYKTKESKLKKDFEKWKPYKITIQEIDNIIDKFLKKDQPLIQPLLINTIFFGKNDYLQLILTDSEEVLKQMEKIKKYFPRVLINSTKGLESNENFLYVEISTPDLNKEEKKQFFSIFYNIFKENLLYGKSFVWSGRLQAISKKNFYDFQNKQFFYTKDLYEQFFLYVQKILGQPLKKLPIIASKIRHKFWSKEKNINRLIKTMNYHDEIEKIDLTQSNLHKLVQFNLSLKENLANPKKFQEIKTGEFFKNYVKSIKCIPAFQHFGFEQFFLYMYPTDMDEIDFKLLLSNTFQKVKYPACIDESNSLLIKYLMPYRSPNLKYIHWLTKAKKIIREYVAFSVKKIYQVFQFQTNLNPDGWDYKLDKFKIYMQNILFNPNYNIVLPEMKIFDLEEKFTSEGFSPNSPEFESLSDIYNWHSIDLKSYLSGKTHVKEHHITGLLKKNLIFPYLSLKNLGFQEKIYAILPNVKKETINTLIKVFRFFNVGYFYEIGGEFYIDGFDDDEKFEYGLMIELHFPKCEIGEFEKLFELLFEYLEIKHYLLLNDLIDGKNLIKSIFGNLNFLKMYNPLKNLKWNETDNIWLSHNIF
;
A
#
# COMPACT_ATOMS: atom_id res chain seq x y z
N MET A 1 30.14 -15.00 -23.75
CA MET A 1 29.98 -13.53 -23.83
C MET A 1 29.30 -13.25 -25.16
N ILE A 2 28.02 -12.87 -25.18
CA ILE A 2 27.34 -12.52 -26.45
C ILE A 2 27.72 -11.07 -26.75
N GLU A 3 28.69 -10.86 -27.64
CA GLU A 3 28.96 -9.52 -28.20
C GLU A 3 27.77 -9.15 -29.10
N VAL A 4 26.73 -8.55 -28.51
CA VAL A 4 25.50 -8.13 -29.22
C VAL A 4 25.80 -7.02 -30.23
N ILE A 5 26.82 -6.22 -29.97
CA ILE A 5 27.21 -5.08 -30.80
C ILE A 5 28.61 -5.33 -31.35
N ASP A 6 28.65 -5.63 -32.64
CA ASP A 6 29.88 -5.81 -33.40
C ASP A 6 30.64 -4.48 -33.43
N LEU A 7 31.73 -4.37 -32.66
CA LEU A 7 32.54 -3.16 -32.55
C LEU A 7 33.09 -2.70 -33.90
N GLN A 8 33.23 -3.60 -34.88
CA GLN A 8 33.63 -3.26 -36.25
C GLN A 8 32.65 -2.31 -36.95
N ILE A 9 31.35 -2.36 -36.62
CA ILE A 9 30.35 -1.42 -37.16
C ILE A 9 30.53 -0.03 -36.54
N LEU A 10 30.99 0.06 -35.29
CA LEU A 10 31.18 1.30 -34.54
C LEU A 10 32.57 1.93 -34.77
N GLU A 11 33.60 1.13 -35.04
CA GLU A 11 34.96 1.59 -35.40
C GLU A 11 34.99 2.21 -36.81
N ASN A 12 34.17 1.69 -37.74
CA ASN A 12 34.04 2.23 -39.10
C ASN A 12 33.36 3.62 -39.19
N ILE A 13 32.79 4.13 -38.08
CA ILE A 13 32.13 5.45 -38.02
C ILE A 13 33.14 6.58 -37.73
N ALA A 14 34.24 6.27 -37.04
CA ALA A 14 35.26 7.26 -36.67
C ALA A 14 36.14 7.69 -37.86
N GLY A 15 36.18 6.91 -38.95
CA GLY A 15 36.89 7.25 -40.17
C GLY A 15 36.19 8.35 -40.98
N GLU A 16 36.95 9.36 -41.42
CA GLU A 16 36.44 10.53 -42.15
C GLU A 16 35.74 10.23 -43.49
N LYS A 17 35.76 8.99 -43.99
CA LYS A 17 35.29 8.63 -45.33
C LYS A 17 33.77 8.42 -45.48
N ASN A 18 32.95 8.45 -44.43
CA ASN A 18 31.51 8.10 -44.55
C ASN A 18 30.53 9.15 -43.98
N LYS A 19 30.66 10.42 -44.40
CA LYS A 19 29.62 11.46 -44.13
C LYS A 19 28.23 11.11 -44.70
N GLY A 20 28.12 10.13 -45.61
CA GLY A 20 26.86 9.75 -46.27
C GLY A 20 25.97 8.71 -45.56
N ASN A 21 26.37 8.14 -44.41
CA ASN A 21 25.72 6.92 -43.90
C ASN A 21 25.22 6.92 -42.45
N LEU A 22 25.17 8.06 -41.77
CA LEU A 22 24.78 8.12 -40.35
C LEU A 22 23.39 7.54 -40.07
N ASN A 23 22.41 7.85 -40.93
CA ASN A 23 21.05 7.32 -40.78
C ASN A 23 20.99 5.80 -40.99
N ARG A 24 21.72 5.26 -41.97
CA ARG A 24 21.78 3.80 -42.21
C ARG A 24 22.43 3.07 -41.03
N VAL A 25 23.50 3.64 -40.49
CA VAL A 25 24.18 3.09 -39.32
C VAL A 25 23.28 3.13 -38.09
N PHE A 26 22.57 4.23 -37.87
CA PHE A 26 21.59 4.34 -36.79
C PHE A 26 20.49 3.28 -36.94
N GLN A 27 19.94 3.09 -38.14
CA GLN A 27 18.91 2.07 -38.39
C GLN A 27 19.44 0.66 -38.18
N ASN A 28 20.64 0.32 -38.68
CA ASN A 28 21.25 -0.99 -38.44
C ASN A 28 21.47 -1.29 -36.94
N LEU A 29 21.91 -0.29 -36.17
CA LEU A 29 22.07 -0.43 -34.71
C LEU A 29 20.71 -0.52 -34.00
N PHE A 30 19.73 0.25 -34.46
CA PHE A 30 18.36 0.23 -33.95
C PHE A 30 17.71 -1.14 -34.13
N ASP A 31 17.80 -1.75 -35.32
CA ASP A 31 17.24 -3.07 -35.60
C ASP A 31 17.88 -4.16 -34.74
N LYS A 32 19.21 -4.09 -34.55
CA LYS A 32 19.93 -5.03 -33.67
C LYS A 32 19.51 -4.88 -32.21
N ILE A 33 19.40 -3.64 -31.71
CA ILE A 33 18.95 -3.38 -30.33
C ILE A 33 17.48 -3.76 -30.14
N GLN A 34 16.62 -3.52 -31.13
CA GLN A 34 15.22 -3.94 -31.10
C GLN A 34 15.11 -5.47 -30.97
N LYS A 35 15.87 -6.22 -31.77
CA LYS A 35 15.93 -7.68 -31.69
C LYS A 35 16.53 -8.16 -30.37
N TYR A 36 17.55 -7.46 -29.86
CA TYR A 36 18.17 -7.78 -28.58
C TYR A 36 17.23 -7.56 -27.40
N LEU A 37 16.48 -6.47 -27.38
CA LEU A 37 15.56 -6.15 -26.29
C LEU A 37 14.24 -6.95 -26.35
N ASP A 38 13.88 -7.47 -27.52
CA ASP A 38 12.58 -8.09 -27.80
C ASP A 38 11.39 -7.19 -27.41
N LEU A 39 11.53 -5.89 -27.71
CA LEU A 39 10.54 -4.86 -27.37
C LEU A 39 10.24 -3.97 -28.56
N LYS A 40 8.97 -3.57 -28.73
CA LYS A 40 8.60 -2.54 -29.72
C LYS A 40 9.06 -1.15 -29.24
N PRO A 41 9.68 -0.30 -30.07
CA PRO A 41 10.07 1.07 -29.72
C PRO A 41 8.86 2.02 -29.66
N TYR A 42 8.96 3.12 -28.90
CA TYR A 42 7.93 4.17 -28.84
C TYR A 42 7.99 5.14 -30.03
N HIS A 43 9.14 5.22 -30.70
CA HIS A 43 9.34 6.00 -31.92
C HIS A 43 10.08 5.15 -32.95
N THR A 44 9.48 4.98 -34.13
CA THR A 44 10.03 4.18 -35.23
C THR A 44 10.64 5.05 -36.33
N LYS A 45 10.14 6.28 -36.52
CA LYS A 45 10.65 7.23 -37.52
C LYS A 45 11.65 8.18 -36.87
N VAL A 46 12.95 7.94 -37.10
CA VAL A 46 14.04 8.76 -36.54
C VAL A 46 14.99 9.19 -37.65
N LYS A 47 15.35 10.48 -37.65
CA LYS A 47 16.36 11.06 -38.54
C LYS A 47 17.48 11.66 -37.71
N VAL A 48 18.72 11.28 -37.99
CA VAL A 48 19.91 11.77 -37.31
C VAL A 48 20.71 12.67 -38.25
N THR A 49 21.09 13.85 -37.77
CA THR A 49 21.85 14.87 -38.51
C THR A 49 22.95 15.47 -37.64
N PHE A 50 23.94 16.12 -38.27
CA PHE A 50 24.93 16.92 -37.56
C PHE A 50 24.56 18.40 -37.63
N ILE A 51 24.84 19.14 -36.56
CA ILE A 51 24.70 20.60 -36.51
C ILE A 51 26.02 21.29 -36.15
N LYS A 52 26.33 22.36 -36.87
CA LYS A 52 27.44 23.27 -36.58
C LYS A 52 26.98 24.32 -35.57
N ASN A 53 27.23 24.08 -34.29
CA ASN A 53 27.06 25.13 -33.29
C ASN A 53 28.35 25.94 -33.13
N LYS A 54 28.25 27.27 -33.18
CA LYS A 54 29.30 28.17 -32.66
C LYS A 54 29.41 27.93 -31.17
N VAL A 55 30.65 27.76 -30.69
CA VAL A 55 31.01 27.43 -29.29
C VAL A 55 30.18 28.24 -28.30
N PRO A 56 29.22 27.64 -27.58
CA PRO A 56 28.93 28.12 -26.24
C PRO A 56 30.01 27.50 -25.34
N ASN A 57 30.57 28.29 -24.43
CA ASN A 57 31.20 27.73 -23.23
C ASN A 57 30.29 26.60 -22.72
N ILE A 58 30.85 25.41 -22.50
CA ILE A 58 30.13 24.25 -21.94
C ILE A 58 29.28 24.78 -20.79
N SER A 59 27.99 24.99 -21.03
CA SER A 59 27.17 25.60 -20.01
C SER A 59 27.07 24.56 -18.89
N LYS A 60 27.31 24.99 -17.65
CA LYS A 60 27.24 24.13 -16.46
C LYS A 60 25.86 23.45 -16.28
N LEU A 61 24.88 23.72 -17.15
CA LEU A 61 23.47 23.35 -17.01
C LEU A 61 22.94 22.25 -17.97
N GLU A 62 23.72 21.70 -18.91
CA GLU A 62 23.23 20.56 -19.74
C GLU A 62 23.05 19.28 -18.89
N ASP A 63 21.85 18.68 -18.92
CA ASP A 63 21.52 17.41 -18.25
C ASP A 63 22.17 16.19 -18.94
N ILE A 64 22.31 15.06 -18.22
CA ILE A 64 22.96 13.84 -18.73
C ILE A 64 22.26 13.22 -19.96
N PHE A 65 20.96 13.50 -20.14
CA PHE A 65 20.20 13.06 -21.29
C PHE A 65 20.58 13.85 -22.55
N SER A 66 20.90 15.13 -22.42
CA SER A 66 21.03 16.08 -23.53
C SER A 66 22.47 16.39 -23.94
N ILE A 67 23.45 15.78 -23.26
CA ILE A 67 24.87 15.93 -23.60
C ILE A 67 25.09 15.68 -25.10
N GLY A 68 25.54 16.72 -25.81
CA GLY A 68 25.95 16.64 -27.21
C GLY A 68 24.84 16.53 -28.26
N VAL A 69 23.56 16.63 -27.89
CA VAL A 69 22.44 16.50 -28.85
C VAL A 69 21.33 17.52 -28.63
N ASN A 70 20.66 17.90 -29.71
CA ASN A 70 19.34 18.55 -29.69
C ASN A 70 18.31 17.59 -30.29
N ARG A 71 17.05 17.68 -29.84
CA ARG A 71 15.96 16.83 -30.31
C ARG A 71 14.75 17.69 -30.65
N ASP A 72 14.18 17.48 -31.82
CA ASP A 72 12.96 18.14 -32.27
C ASP A 72 12.04 17.10 -32.93
N LYS A 73 10.73 17.35 -32.92
CA LYS A 73 9.74 16.45 -33.54
C LYS A 73 8.99 17.21 -34.61
N ARG A 74 9.14 16.78 -35.88
CA ARG A 74 8.44 17.35 -37.04
C ARG A 74 7.72 16.24 -37.79
N ASP A 75 6.41 16.41 -38.04
CA ASP A 75 5.60 15.47 -38.84
C ASP A 75 5.76 14.00 -38.43
N GLU A 76 5.69 13.74 -37.12
CA GLU A 76 5.90 12.43 -36.49
C GLU A 76 7.32 11.83 -36.58
N VAL A 77 8.26 12.52 -37.24
CA VAL A 77 9.68 12.14 -37.29
C VAL A 77 10.44 12.79 -36.14
N LEU A 78 11.13 11.97 -35.35
CA LEU A 78 12.06 12.46 -34.33
C LEU A 78 13.38 12.82 -35.01
N ILE A 79 13.74 14.10 -34.98
CA ILE A 79 15.01 14.60 -35.50
C ILE A 79 16.00 14.70 -34.34
N ILE A 80 17.13 14.03 -34.48
CA ILE A 80 18.23 14.02 -33.53
C ILE A 80 19.42 14.73 -34.15
N GLU A 81 19.74 15.91 -33.62
CA GLU A 81 20.81 16.77 -34.10
C GLU A 81 22.03 16.63 -33.18
N ILE A 82 23.08 15.98 -33.68
CA ILE A 82 24.33 15.78 -32.94
C ILE A 82 25.24 16.99 -33.16
N LYS A 83 25.72 17.60 -32.08
CA LYS A 83 26.62 18.76 -32.14
C LYS A 83 28.00 18.29 -32.63
N GLU A 84 28.57 18.96 -33.65
CA GLU A 84 29.84 18.54 -34.27
C GLU A 84 31.01 18.43 -33.27
N ASN A 85 31.03 19.23 -32.21
CA ASN A 85 32.05 19.19 -31.14
C ASN A 85 31.99 17.93 -30.26
N TYR A 86 30.90 17.15 -30.31
CA TYR A 86 30.76 15.87 -29.62
C TYR A 86 31.02 14.64 -30.51
N LYS A 87 31.55 14.85 -31.73
CA LYS A 87 31.83 13.76 -32.69
C LYS A 87 32.74 12.67 -32.13
N LYS A 88 33.64 12.97 -31.21
CA LYS A 88 34.48 11.96 -30.53
C LYS A 88 33.69 10.97 -29.67
N PHE A 89 32.48 11.33 -29.23
CA PHE A 89 31.57 10.49 -28.44
C PHE A 89 30.39 9.95 -29.24
N LEU A 90 30.47 9.99 -30.57
CA LEU A 90 29.36 9.63 -31.45
C LEU A 90 28.78 8.25 -31.15
N ASN A 91 29.62 7.26 -30.85
CA ASN A 91 29.18 5.90 -30.52
C ASN A 91 28.35 5.85 -29.23
N PHE A 92 28.73 6.61 -28.20
CA PHE A 92 27.98 6.72 -26.95
C PHE A 92 26.64 7.41 -27.18
N ILE A 93 26.65 8.51 -27.94
CA ILE A 93 25.45 9.29 -28.26
C ILE A 93 24.45 8.44 -29.07
N LEU A 94 24.89 7.76 -30.14
CA LEU A 94 24.00 6.96 -30.97
C LEU A 94 23.32 5.84 -30.17
N LEU A 95 24.08 5.10 -29.35
CA LEU A 95 23.50 4.07 -28.49
C LEU A 95 22.54 4.66 -27.45
N ARG A 96 22.90 5.80 -26.83
CA ARG A 96 22.02 6.49 -25.89
C ARG A 96 20.70 6.84 -26.53
N GLU A 97 20.73 7.40 -27.73
CA GLU A 97 19.53 7.78 -28.46
C GLU A 97 18.69 6.58 -28.84
N ILE A 98 19.30 5.49 -29.31
CA ILE A 98 18.60 4.25 -29.68
C ILE A 98 17.92 3.62 -28.46
N PHE A 99 18.63 3.41 -27.36
CA PHE A 99 18.04 2.87 -26.13
C PHE A 99 16.89 3.74 -25.64
N ASN A 100 17.02 5.06 -25.77
CA ASN A 100 15.97 6.02 -25.44
C ASN A 100 14.73 5.98 -26.34
N LEU A 101 14.75 5.26 -27.47
CA LEU A 101 13.54 4.97 -28.26
C LEU A 101 12.66 3.90 -27.60
N PHE A 102 13.21 3.10 -26.69
CA PHE A 102 12.49 2.06 -25.94
C PHE A 102 12.01 2.54 -24.56
N VAL A 103 12.27 3.80 -24.20
CA VAL A 103 11.88 4.40 -22.91
C VAL A 103 10.58 5.20 -23.05
N PRO A 104 9.59 5.03 -22.15
CA PRO A 104 8.37 5.82 -22.17
C PRO A 104 8.66 7.33 -22.00
N SER A 105 8.01 8.18 -22.79
CA SER A 105 8.24 9.63 -22.79
C SER A 105 8.09 10.28 -21.40
N LYS A 106 7.19 9.75 -20.56
CA LYS A 106 6.92 10.24 -19.19
C LYS A 106 8.10 10.11 -18.23
N VAL A 107 8.98 9.13 -18.42
CA VAL A 107 10.14 8.87 -17.53
C VAL A 107 11.47 9.05 -18.25
N LYS A 108 11.44 9.36 -19.54
CA LYS A 108 12.62 9.50 -20.40
C LYS A 108 13.60 10.55 -19.87
N ASN A 109 13.11 11.66 -19.32
CA ASN A 109 13.97 12.71 -18.81
C ASN A 109 14.37 12.50 -17.34
N TYR A 110 13.97 11.38 -16.71
CA TYR A 110 14.36 11.11 -15.34
C TYR A 110 15.81 10.72 -15.27
N GLU A 111 16.55 11.44 -14.45
CA GLU A 111 18.00 11.29 -14.30
C GLU A 111 18.39 9.85 -13.97
N VAL A 112 17.70 9.19 -13.04
CA VAL A 112 17.97 7.79 -12.66
C VAL A 112 17.87 6.83 -13.85
N VAL A 113 16.89 7.03 -14.74
CA VAL A 113 16.73 6.21 -15.95
C VAL A 113 17.90 6.43 -16.89
N GLN A 114 18.36 7.67 -17.01
CA GLN A 114 19.47 8.04 -17.88
C GLN A 114 20.83 7.60 -17.31
N ILE A 115 20.97 7.51 -15.99
CA ILE A 115 22.13 6.88 -15.34
C ILE A 115 22.21 5.42 -15.76
N VAL A 116 21.13 4.66 -15.62
CA VAL A 116 21.10 3.23 -16.02
C VAL A 116 21.40 3.06 -17.51
N ILE A 117 20.82 3.88 -18.39
CA ILE A 117 21.09 3.83 -19.83
C ILE A 117 22.56 4.12 -20.14
N ASN A 118 23.16 5.13 -19.52
CA ASN A 118 24.58 5.42 -19.70
C ASN A 118 25.46 4.25 -19.23
N GLN A 119 25.07 3.54 -18.17
CA GLN A 119 25.78 2.34 -17.71
C GLN A 119 25.69 1.20 -18.71
N ILE A 120 24.50 0.93 -19.25
CA ILE A 120 24.30 -0.07 -20.31
C ILE A 120 25.20 0.23 -21.51
N ILE A 121 25.29 1.50 -21.93
CA ILE A 121 26.14 1.93 -23.04
C ILE A 121 27.62 1.69 -22.73
N MET A 122 28.07 2.06 -21.52
CA MET A 122 29.45 1.86 -21.10
C MET A 122 29.83 0.38 -21.06
N THR A 123 28.92 -0.50 -20.63
CA THR A 123 29.10 -1.96 -20.72
C THR A 123 29.25 -2.44 -22.17
N HIS A 124 28.43 -1.94 -23.09
CA HIS A 124 28.54 -2.30 -24.51
C HIS A 124 29.78 -1.71 -25.20
N LEU A 125 30.29 -0.57 -24.73
CA LEU A 125 31.44 0.14 -25.29
C LEU A 125 32.71 -0.01 -24.45
N VAL A 126 32.85 -1.12 -23.70
CA VAL A 126 33.96 -1.34 -22.77
C VAL A 126 35.35 -1.27 -23.44
N LYS A 127 35.45 -1.59 -24.73
CA LYS A 127 36.69 -1.53 -25.53
C LYS A 127 36.95 -0.16 -26.20
N SER A 128 36.07 0.84 -26.02
CA SER A 128 36.22 2.15 -26.66
C SER A 128 37.34 2.99 -26.03
N ALA A 129 38.20 3.59 -26.88
CA ALA A 129 39.27 4.49 -26.44
C ALA A 129 38.77 5.74 -25.67
N PHE A 130 37.51 6.13 -25.86
CA PHE A 130 36.92 7.32 -25.23
C PHE A 130 36.06 7.01 -23.99
N LEU A 131 36.04 5.77 -23.51
CA LEU A 131 35.23 5.34 -22.37
C LEU A 131 35.52 6.16 -21.11
N ASN A 132 36.80 6.35 -20.76
CA ASN A 132 37.19 7.09 -19.55
C ASN A 132 36.82 8.58 -19.65
N ASP A 133 36.92 9.16 -20.83
CA ASP A 133 36.51 10.54 -21.11
C ASP A 133 34.99 10.71 -20.97
N TRP A 134 34.19 9.78 -21.51
CA TRP A 134 32.73 9.80 -21.35
C TRP A 134 32.31 9.58 -19.90
N ARG A 135 32.94 8.61 -19.23
CA ARG A 135 32.73 8.31 -17.80
C ARG A 135 33.00 9.55 -16.94
N ARG A 136 34.08 10.29 -17.22
CA ARG A 136 34.40 11.54 -16.54
C ARG A 136 33.31 12.60 -16.75
N ILE A 137 32.84 12.80 -17.97
CA ILE A 137 31.77 13.77 -18.27
C ILE A 137 30.48 13.43 -17.50
N ILE A 138 30.08 12.15 -17.47
CA ILE A 138 28.89 11.72 -16.72
C ILE A 138 29.09 11.94 -15.21
N ARG A 139 30.26 11.58 -14.67
CA ARG A 139 30.56 11.75 -13.23
C ARG A 139 30.63 13.22 -12.81
N GLU A 140 31.31 14.08 -13.55
CA GLU A 140 31.38 15.53 -13.28
C GLU A 140 29.97 16.15 -13.23
N LYS A 141 29.07 15.72 -14.11
CA LYS A 141 27.68 16.19 -14.12
C LYS A 141 26.85 15.71 -12.93
N LEU A 142 27.12 14.52 -12.42
CA LEU A 142 26.48 14.00 -11.22
C LEU A 142 27.02 14.67 -9.95
N GLU A 143 28.33 14.91 -9.88
CA GLU A 143 28.99 15.61 -8.77
C GLU A 143 28.48 17.05 -8.59
N ASP A 144 28.32 17.81 -9.68
CA ASP A 144 27.78 19.17 -9.65
C ASP A 144 26.31 19.22 -9.14
N TYR A 145 25.53 18.15 -9.34
CA TYR A 145 24.13 18.04 -8.87
C TYR A 145 24.02 17.52 -7.42
N ASP A 146 24.93 16.63 -7.01
CA ASP A 146 25.01 16.06 -5.67
C ASP A 146 25.45 17.10 -4.62
N ILE A 147 26.27 18.08 -5.01
CA ILE A 147 26.68 19.22 -4.16
C ILE A 147 25.49 20.16 -3.87
N ILE A 148 24.47 20.20 -4.74
CA ILE A 148 23.43 21.23 -4.71
C ILE A 148 22.07 20.72 -4.20
N SER A 149 21.72 19.42 -4.34
CA SER A 149 20.29 19.04 -4.22
C SER A 149 19.89 17.88 -3.29
N THR A 150 20.70 16.83 -3.04
CA THR A 150 20.13 15.62 -2.39
C THR A 150 20.95 14.91 -1.32
N GLY A 151 22.24 15.24 -1.10
CA GLY A 151 23.03 14.68 0.01
C GLY A 151 23.31 13.16 -0.02
N VAL A 152 22.75 12.43 -1.00
CA VAL A 152 23.05 11.02 -1.32
C VAL A 152 24.00 11.00 -2.52
N SER A 153 25.13 10.31 -2.41
CA SER A 153 26.08 10.15 -3.53
C SER A 153 25.48 9.25 -4.61
N ARG A 154 25.03 9.86 -5.72
CA ARG A 154 24.52 9.15 -6.91
C ARG A 154 25.63 8.39 -7.65
N LEU A 155 26.90 8.66 -7.32
CA LEU A 155 28.05 7.90 -7.81
C LEU A 155 28.06 6.44 -7.32
N SER A 156 27.53 6.17 -6.12
CA SER A 156 27.43 4.79 -5.61
C SER A 156 26.49 3.91 -6.43
N SER A 157 25.44 4.51 -6.99
CA SER A 157 24.50 3.87 -7.92
C SER A 157 25.14 3.52 -9.26
N VAL A 158 25.92 4.47 -9.81
CA VAL A 158 26.72 4.29 -11.03
C VAL A 158 27.64 3.08 -10.91
N ASP A 159 28.37 2.96 -9.81
CA ASP A 159 29.33 1.88 -9.60
C ASP A 159 28.64 0.51 -9.40
N ARG A 160 27.47 0.50 -8.73
CA ARG A 160 26.61 -0.70 -8.61
C ARG A 160 26.12 -1.20 -9.96
N LEU A 161 25.61 -0.31 -10.80
CA LEU A 161 25.06 -0.63 -12.12
C LEU A 161 26.15 -1.15 -13.08
N GLU A 162 27.37 -0.60 -13.00
CA GLU A 162 28.53 -1.08 -13.78
C GLU A 162 28.82 -2.56 -13.47
N HIS A 163 28.84 -2.94 -12.19
CA HIS A 163 29.03 -4.35 -11.81
C HIS A 163 27.88 -5.25 -12.24
N PHE A 164 26.65 -4.76 -12.12
CA PHE A 164 25.43 -5.51 -12.44
C PHE A 164 25.32 -5.90 -13.91
N PHE A 165 25.52 -4.96 -14.84
CA PHE A 165 25.38 -5.25 -16.28
C PHE A 165 26.56 -6.04 -16.86
N ASN A 166 27.73 -6.00 -16.22
CA ASN A 166 28.90 -6.77 -16.63
C ASN A 166 28.81 -8.27 -16.28
N TYR A 167 27.84 -8.70 -15.47
CA TYR A 167 27.69 -10.09 -15.03
C TYR A 167 26.66 -10.86 -15.88
N ILE A 168 27.09 -11.42 -17.01
CA ILE A 168 26.33 -12.49 -17.69
C ILE A 168 26.79 -13.82 -17.11
N SER A 169 26.05 -14.35 -16.13
CA SER A 169 26.26 -15.75 -15.74
C SER A 169 25.85 -16.66 -16.90
N SER A 170 26.61 -17.71 -17.15
CA SER A 170 26.26 -18.73 -18.14
C SER A 170 24.97 -19.51 -17.79
N ASN A 171 24.39 -19.30 -16.59
CA ASN A 171 23.25 -20.03 -16.06
C ASN A 171 22.01 -19.17 -15.73
N SER A 172 22.03 -17.84 -15.96
CA SER A 172 20.87 -16.98 -15.68
C SER A 172 19.87 -17.05 -16.84
N GLN A 173 18.63 -17.47 -16.55
CA GLN A 173 17.54 -17.55 -17.53
C GLN A 173 17.09 -16.17 -18.08
N GLN A 174 17.53 -15.04 -17.52
CA GLN A 174 17.12 -13.69 -17.96
C GLN A 174 18.29 -12.69 -18.01
N ASN A 175 18.28 -11.81 -19.03
CA ASN A 175 19.27 -10.75 -19.22
C ASN A 175 18.87 -9.47 -18.45
N PRO A 176 19.77 -8.87 -17.65
CA PRO A 176 19.46 -7.68 -16.84
C PRO A 176 19.08 -6.44 -17.66
N ILE A 177 19.64 -6.28 -18.87
CA ILE A 177 19.34 -5.16 -19.77
C ILE A 177 17.93 -5.32 -20.34
N GLN A 178 17.58 -6.51 -20.82
CA GLN A 178 16.22 -6.81 -21.30
C GLN A 178 15.19 -6.59 -20.18
N PHE A 179 15.49 -7.11 -18.98
CA PHE A 179 14.65 -6.93 -17.80
C PHE A 179 14.42 -5.45 -17.48
N PHE A 180 15.46 -4.60 -17.52
CA PHE A 180 15.36 -3.16 -17.30
C PHE A 180 14.35 -2.47 -18.22
N PHE A 181 14.43 -2.70 -19.54
CA PHE A 181 13.51 -2.06 -20.48
C PHE A 181 12.07 -2.60 -20.36
N LYS A 182 11.91 -3.90 -20.08
CA LYS A 182 10.60 -4.50 -19.81
C LYS A 182 9.98 -3.90 -18.54
N TYR A 183 10.77 -3.85 -17.46
CA TYR A 183 10.38 -3.30 -16.17
C TYR A 183 10.00 -1.82 -16.26
N LEU A 184 10.78 -1.00 -16.98
CA LEU A 184 10.49 0.43 -17.24
C LEU A 184 9.13 0.64 -17.92
N ARG A 185 8.85 -0.18 -18.94
CA ARG A 185 7.60 -0.14 -19.71
C ARG A 185 6.41 -0.55 -18.85
N GLU A 186 6.59 -1.51 -17.96
CA GLU A 186 5.53 -2.00 -17.10
C GLU A 186 5.26 -1.05 -15.93
N ASN A 187 6.28 -0.42 -15.36
CA ASN A 187 6.18 0.26 -14.05
C ASN A 187 6.35 1.78 -14.12
N THR A 188 6.14 2.41 -15.28
CA THR A 188 6.40 3.83 -15.55
C THR A 188 5.86 4.80 -14.48
N ALA A 189 4.71 4.52 -13.88
CA ALA A 189 4.09 5.40 -12.89
C ALA A 189 4.61 5.16 -11.45
N LEU A 190 4.94 3.92 -11.07
CA LEU A 190 5.71 3.62 -9.85
C LEU A 190 7.07 4.34 -9.86
N ILE A 191 7.69 4.44 -11.04
CA ILE A 191 8.95 5.17 -11.22
C ILE A 191 8.76 6.67 -11.02
N ARG A 192 7.62 7.25 -11.42
CA ARG A 192 7.31 8.66 -11.15
C ARG A 192 7.10 8.92 -9.68
N ASP A 193 6.35 8.05 -9.02
CA ASP A 193 5.92 8.29 -7.64
C ASP A 193 7.02 7.90 -6.63
N ARG A 194 7.97 7.04 -7.03
CA ARG A 194 9.12 6.59 -6.21
C ARG A 194 10.45 6.70 -6.95
N PHE A 195 10.67 7.78 -7.72
CA PHE A 195 11.87 7.92 -8.55
C PHE A 195 13.17 7.89 -7.74
N GLU A 196 13.13 8.34 -6.48
CA GLU A 196 14.27 8.32 -5.56
C GLU A 196 14.69 6.90 -5.14
N ASP A 197 13.76 5.93 -5.12
CA ASP A 197 13.99 4.54 -4.71
C ASP A 197 14.07 3.57 -5.92
N PHE A 198 14.00 4.07 -7.16
CA PHE A 198 13.75 3.25 -8.35
C PHE A 198 14.77 2.12 -8.55
N GLU A 199 16.06 2.43 -8.46
CA GLU A 199 17.13 1.44 -8.64
C GLU A 199 17.01 0.32 -7.61
N ASP A 200 16.71 0.66 -6.36
CA ASP A 200 16.58 -0.34 -5.31
C ASP A 200 15.39 -1.27 -5.48
N ILE A 201 14.30 -0.75 -6.06
CA ILE A 201 13.16 -1.58 -6.44
C ILE A 201 13.54 -2.46 -7.65
N PHE A 202 14.17 -1.88 -8.67
CA PHE A 202 14.58 -2.59 -9.89
C PHE A 202 15.52 -3.78 -9.58
N PHE A 203 16.56 -3.55 -8.79
CA PHE A 203 17.49 -4.62 -8.39
C PHE A 203 16.78 -5.69 -7.56
N LEU A 204 15.91 -5.32 -6.63
CA LEU A 204 15.20 -6.30 -5.79
C LEU A 204 14.35 -7.25 -6.64
N GLU A 205 13.60 -6.72 -7.60
CA GLU A 205 12.75 -7.50 -8.49
C GLU A 205 13.59 -8.45 -9.36
N PHE A 206 14.77 -8.02 -9.81
CA PHE A 206 15.70 -8.90 -10.53
C PHE A 206 16.30 -9.99 -9.63
N THR A 207 16.76 -9.64 -8.42
CA THR A 207 17.39 -10.59 -7.49
C THR A 207 16.42 -11.71 -7.09
N ASN A 208 15.14 -11.40 -6.84
CA ASN A 208 14.11 -12.38 -6.48
C ASN A 208 13.90 -13.49 -7.53
N LEU A 209 14.28 -13.25 -8.79
CA LEU A 209 14.19 -14.22 -9.88
C LEU A 209 15.39 -15.18 -9.95
N SER A 210 16.46 -14.91 -9.18
CA SER A 210 17.78 -15.55 -9.36
C SER A 210 18.29 -16.40 -8.18
N ILE A 211 17.71 -16.31 -6.98
CA ILE A 211 18.20 -17.00 -5.76
C ILE A 211 17.56 -18.39 -5.54
N TYR A 212 17.50 -19.24 -6.57
CA TYR A 212 17.02 -20.63 -6.41
C TYR A 212 18.13 -21.65 -6.66
N ASN A 213 19.24 -21.57 -5.92
CA ASN A 213 20.36 -22.49 -6.03
C ASN A 213 20.77 -22.98 -4.64
N ASP A 214 20.73 -24.29 -4.39
CA ASP A 214 20.98 -24.87 -3.07
C ASP A 214 22.40 -24.57 -2.53
N ASP A 215 23.45 -24.58 -3.38
CA ASP A 215 24.80 -24.21 -2.95
C ASP A 215 24.88 -22.72 -2.53
N LEU A 216 24.11 -21.85 -3.19
CA LEU A 216 24.02 -20.43 -2.87
C LEU A 216 23.27 -20.21 -1.55
N ILE A 217 22.17 -20.93 -1.32
CA ILE A 217 21.42 -20.87 -0.06
C ILE A 217 22.28 -21.33 1.11
N GLU A 218 23.00 -22.44 0.94
CA GLU A 218 23.94 -22.94 1.93
C GLU A 218 25.08 -21.94 2.19
N THR A 219 25.53 -21.21 1.16
CA THR A 219 26.51 -20.14 1.31
C THR A 219 25.94 -18.99 2.16
N ILE A 220 24.68 -18.60 1.93
CA ILE A 220 23.99 -17.56 2.73
C ILE A 220 23.86 -18.00 4.19
N ARG A 221 23.49 -19.26 4.47
CA ARG A 221 23.45 -19.81 5.83
C ARG A 221 24.82 -19.71 6.52
N CYS A 222 25.89 -20.16 5.83
CA CYS A 222 27.25 -20.09 6.36
C CYS A 222 27.68 -18.66 6.67
N ILE A 223 27.33 -17.70 5.80
CA ILE A 223 27.62 -16.29 6.00
C ILE A 223 26.93 -15.76 7.27
N ILE A 224 25.68 -16.16 7.52
CA ILE A 224 24.91 -15.72 8.68
C ILE A 224 25.54 -16.25 9.97
N GLU A 225 25.87 -17.55 10.01
CA GLU A 225 26.51 -18.17 11.19
C GLU A 225 27.87 -17.55 11.50
N ILE A 226 28.70 -17.35 10.47
CA ILE A 226 29.99 -16.66 10.62
C ILE A 226 29.77 -15.25 11.20
N PHE A 227 28.83 -14.48 10.65
CA PHE A 227 28.61 -13.10 11.09
C PHE A 227 28.04 -13.01 12.51
N TYR A 228 27.12 -13.89 12.89
CA TYR A 228 26.56 -13.90 14.26
C TYR A 228 27.61 -14.28 15.31
N LYS A 229 28.59 -15.10 14.92
CA LYS A 229 29.69 -15.49 15.81
C LYS A 229 30.78 -14.43 15.91
N VAL A 230 31.26 -13.92 14.76
CA VAL A 230 32.34 -12.92 14.70
C VAL A 230 31.83 -11.53 15.14
N LYS A 231 30.54 -11.27 14.98
CA LYS A 231 29.80 -10.03 15.29
C LYS A 231 30.23 -8.79 14.51
N THR A 232 31.44 -8.77 13.96
CA THR A 232 32.00 -7.65 13.21
C THR A 232 32.17 -8.02 11.73
N TYR A 233 32.10 -7.00 10.88
CA TYR A 233 32.37 -7.14 9.46
C TYR A 233 33.57 -6.26 9.06
N THR A 234 34.68 -6.87 8.65
CA THR A 234 35.93 -6.17 8.29
C THR A 234 36.27 -6.27 6.80
N ASN A 235 36.52 -7.48 6.29
CA ASN A 235 36.87 -7.73 4.88
C ASN A 235 36.32 -9.11 4.44
N ILE A 236 35.89 -9.22 3.18
CA ILE A 236 35.49 -10.47 2.53
C ILE A 236 36.60 -11.54 2.58
N LEU A 237 37.87 -11.12 2.56
CA LEU A 237 39.01 -12.04 2.70
C LEU A 237 38.95 -12.79 4.04
N ASN A 238 38.54 -12.11 5.11
CA ASN A 238 38.46 -12.68 6.44
C ASN A 238 37.35 -13.74 6.52
N TYR A 239 36.24 -13.57 5.79
CA TYR A 239 35.19 -14.58 5.74
C TYR A 239 35.65 -15.90 5.13
N LYS A 240 36.60 -15.87 4.17
CA LYS A 240 37.21 -17.10 3.64
C LYS A 240 38.01 -17.82 4.73
N THR A 241 38.77 -17.06 5.51
CA THR A 241 39.53 -17.58 6.65
C THR A 241 38.60 -18.13 7.73
N TYR A 242 37.59 -17.38 8.15
CA TYR A 242 36.60 -17.82 9.15
C TYR A 242 35.84 -19.05 8.68
N PHE A 243 35.46 -19.12 7.40
CA PHE A 243 34.84 -20.32 6.84
C PHE A 243 35.74 -21.55 6.97
N GLN A 244 37.04 -21.44 6.65
CA GLN A 244 37.98 -22.55 6.80
C GLN A 244 38.18 -22.92 8.28
N GLU A 245 38.33 -21.93 9.15
CA GLU A 245 38.58 -22.10 10.58
C GLU A 245 37.38 -22.75 11.28
N PHE A 246 36.18 -22.20 11.09
CA PHE A 246 34.94 -22.73 11.69
C PHE A 246 34.56 -24.09 11.10
N LYS A 247 34.83 -24.32 9.80
CA LYS A 247 34.63 -25.66 9.21
C LYS A 247 35.60 -26.69 9.79
N LYS A 248 36.87 -26.34 10.00
CA LYS A 248 37.88 -27.26 10.56
C LYS A 248 37.65 -27.57 12.05
N SER A 249 37.18 -26.58 12.82
CA SER A 249 36.88 -26.74 14.24
C SER A 249 35.52 -27.43 14.50
N GLY A 250 34.72 -27.68 13.45
CA GLY A 250 33.39 -28.27 13.57
C GLY A 250 32.30 -27.28 13.99
N GLU A 251 32.65 -26.00 14.11
CA GLU A 251 31.73 -24.91 14.48
C GLU A 251 30.81 -24.49 13.33
N LEU A 252 31.17 -24.83 12.09
CA LEU A 252 30.36 -24.63 10.88
C LEU A 252 30.20 -25.96 10.13
N GLU A 253 29.03 -26.59 10.28
CA GLU A 253 28.74 -27.86 9.64
C GLU A 253 28.24 -27.65 8.19
N THR A 254 29.07 -27.93 7.18
CA THR A 254 28.72 -27.73 5.77
C THR A 254 29.51 -28.62 4.80
N GLU A 255 28.85 -29.06 3.73
CA GLU A 255 29.50 -29.77 2.62
C GLU A 255 30.16 -28.83 1.60
N LEU A 256 29.89 -27.52 1.66
CA LEU A 256 30.45 -26.56 0.71
C LEU A 256 31.99 -26.59 0.72
N SER A 257 32.59 -26.65 -0.48
CA SER A 257 34.03 -26.43 -0.63
C SER A 257 34.34 -24.95 -0.51
N LEU A 258 35.55 -24.61 -0.07
CA LEU A 258 36.02 -23.21 -0.03
C LEU A 258 35.89 -22.52 -1.39
N ARG A 259 36.16 -23.26 -2.48
CA ARG A 259 36.02 -22.77 -3.85
C ARG A 259 34.58 -22.37 -4.16
N LYS A 260 33.61 -23.24 -3.85
CA LYS A 260 32.18 -22.95 -4.05
C LYS A 260 31.72 -21.79 -3.16
N PHE A 261 32.06 -21.83 -1.87
CA PHE A 261 31.76 -20.75 -0.93
C PHE A 261 32.27 -19.40 -1.43
N THR A 262 33.51 -19.35 -1.92
CA THR A 262 34.11 -18.13 -2.47
C THR A 262 33.36 -17.61 -3.70
N ILE A 263 33.04 -18.49 -4.66
CA ILE A 263 32.31 -18.12 -5.88
C ILE A 263 30.92 -17.58 -5.55
N ASN A 264 30.20 -18.28 -4.66
CA ASN A 264 28.86 -17.90 -4.27
C ASN A 264 28.84 -16.64 -3.41
N MET A 265 29.82 -16.44 -2.53
CA MET A 265 29.97 -15.22 -1.75
C MET A 265 30.24 -14.01 -2.65
N ASP A 266 31.11 -14.16 -3.65
CA ASP A 266 31.34 -13.12 -4.67
C ASP A 266 30.05 -12.82 -5.45
N TRP A 267 29.21 -13.84 -5.69
CA TRP A 267 27.89 -13.66 -6.29
C TRP A 267 26.95 -12.87 -5.37
N VAL A 268 26.80 -13.27 -4.10
CA VAL A 268 25.94 -12.59 -3.10
C VAL A 268 26.30 -11.12 -3.01
N LYS A 269 27.59 -10.83 -2.90
CA LYS A 269 28.14 -9.49 -2.82
C LYS A 269 27.80 -8.61 -4.04
N LYS A 270 27.84 -9.18 -5.25
CA LYS A 270 27.66 -8.42 -6.50
C LYS A 270 26.20 -8.31 -6.93
N ASN A 271 25.38 -9.31 -6.64
CA ASN A 271 24.06 -9.49 -7.27
C ASN A 271 22.88 -9.50 -6.28
N SER A 272 23.14 -9.36 -4.98
CA SER A 272 22.09 -9.38 -3.97
C SER A 272 22.20 -8.23 -2.96
N TYR A 273 21.12 -8.03 -2.23
CA TYR A 273 21.07 -7.13 -1.08
C TYR A 273 21.43 -7.81 0.24
N ILE A 274 21.70 -9.11 0.21
CA ILE A 274 21.99 -9.89 1.41
C ILE A 274 23.36 -9.45 1.93
N ALA A 275 23.37 -8.84 3.11
CA ALA A 275 24.54 -8.18 3.65
C ALA A 275 24.50 -8.15 5.18
N PRO A 276 25.66 -8.22 5.85
CA PRO A 276 25.80 -7.95 7.27
C PRO A 276 25.14 -6.61 7.61
N SER A 277 24.24 -6.64 8.58
CA SER A 277 23.60 -5.46 9.13
C SER A 277 23.52 -5.63 10.65
N TYR A 278 23.12 -4.59 11.35
CA TYR A 278 22.91 -4.64 12.79
C TYR A 278 21.48 -4.23 13.13
N GLN A 279 21.04 -4.63 14.31
CA GLN A 279 19.80 -4.21 14.95
C GLN A 279 20.14 -3.31 16.14
N LEU A 280 19.50 -2.14 16.22
CA LEU A 280 19.62 -1.23 17.37
C LEU A 280 18.77 -1.74 18.54
N ASN A 281 19.36 -1.79 19.73
CA ASN A 281 18.64 -1.96 20.98
C ASN A 281 18.13 -0.60 21.48
N TRP A 282 16.87 -0.27 21.22
CA TRP A 282 16.34 1.06 21.50
C TRP A 282 16.28 1.39 23.00
N ASN A 283 16.05 0.40 23.86
CA ASN A 283 15.98 0.60 25.31
C ASN A 283 17.32 1.08 25.88
N THR A 284 18.44 0.62 25.30
CA THR A 284 19.78 1.06 25.70
C THR A 284 20.04 2.54 25.39
N ILE A 285 19.27 3.17 24.50
CA ILE A 285 19.34 4.60 24.24
C ILE A 285 18.14 5.35 24.82
N ASN A 286 17.45 4.80 25.82
CA ASN A 286 16.30 5.43 26.49
C ASN A 286 15.13 5.76 25.54
N VAL A 287 14.90 4.89 24.54
CA VAL A 287 13.78 4.96 23.59
C VAL A 287 12.99 3.65 23.66
N SER A 288 11.67 3.76 23.78
CA SER A 288 10.76 2.61 23.80
C SER A 288 10.14 2.33 22.43
N ILE A 289 9.84 1.06 22.18
CA ILE A 289 9.01 0.62 21.06
C ILE A 289 7.69 0.09 21.61
N ILE A 290 6.59 0.66 21.12
CA ILE A 290 5.24 0.25 21.49
C ILE A 290 4.49 -0.18 20.23
N THR A 291 3.96 -1.40 20.20
CA THR A 291 2.95 -1.76 19.20
C THR A 291 1.61 -1.18 19.66
N VAL A 292 0.96 -0.41 18.79
CA VAL A 292 -0.35 0.18 19.09
C VAL A 292 -1.43 -0.42 18.21
N PHE A 293 -2.61 -0.62 18.78
CA PHE A 293 -3.84 -0.96 18.08
C PHE A 293 -4.92 0.03 18.51
N LEU A 294 -5.47 0.79 17.58
CA LEU A 294 -6.45 1.85 17.83
C LEU A 294 -7.72 1.57 17.03
N ARG A 295 -8.87 1.53 17.70
CA ARG A 295 -10.18 1.46 17.05
C ARG A 295 -10.94 2.75 17.28
N PHE A 296 -11.19 3.49 16.20
CA PHE A 296 -11.88 4.78 16.24
C PHE A 296 -13.39 4.63 16.23
N ASN A 297 -14.08 5.62 16.78
CA ASN A 297 -15.54 5.70 16.78
C ASN A 297 -16.09 5.75 15.33
N PRO A 298 -17.10 4.93 14.98
CA PRO A 298 -17.67 4.88 13.62
C PRO A 298 -18.32 6.18 13.14
N LEU A 299 -18.64 7.11 14.05
CA LEU A 299 -19.17 8.43 13.71
C LEU A 299 -18.10 9.39 13.17
N LEU A 300 -16.81 9.06 13.36
CA LEU A 300 -15.71 9.87 12.86
C LEU A 300 -15.49 9.65 11.37
N ASP A 301 -15.29 10.74 10.65
CA ASP A 301 -14.88 10.73 9.25
C ASP A 301 -13.47 10.11 9.11
N LYS A 302 -13.39 8.99 8.40
CA LYS A 302 -12.15 8.24 8.14
C LYS A 302 -11.06 9.14 7.55
N ALA A 303 -11.40 10.03 6.61
CA ALA A 303 -10.45 10.96 5.98
C ALA A 303 -9.79 11.90 7.00
N LYS A 304 -10.52 12.29 8.05
CA LYS A 304 -9.98 13.10 9.14
C LYS A 304 -9.07 12.32 10.08
N ILE A 305 -9.39 11.04 10.34
CA ILE A 305 -8.53 10.15 11.12
C ILE A 305 -7.19 9.97 10.39
N TYR A 306 -7.19 9.75 9.06
CA TYR A 306 -5.93 9.69 8.29
C TYR A 306 -5.10 10.96 8.42
N LYS A 307 -5.72 12.14 8.29
CA LYS A 307 -5.04 13.43 8.47
C LYS A 307 -4.38 13.53 9.85
N MET A 308 -5.05 13.05 10.89
CA MET A 308 -4.52 12.98 12.25
C MET A 308 -3.33 12.00 12.34
N ILE A 309 -3.51 10.77 11.86
CA ILE A 309 -2.51 9.69 11.94
C ILE A 309 -1.22 10.04 11.21
N ASN A 310 -1.32 10.69 10.05
CA ASN A 310 -0.16 11.16 9.29
C ASN A 310 0.66 12.23 10.01
N GLN A 311 0.11 12.88 11.04
CA GLN A 311 0.80 13.88 11.86
C GLN A 311 1.10 13.38 13.29
N LEU A 312 0.71 12.16 13.65
CA LEU A 312 0.88 11.61 14.99
C LEU A 312 2.38 11.52 15.34
N PRO A 313 2.86 12.22 16.38
CA PRO A 313 4.27 12.18 16.74
C PRO A 313 4.73 10.76 17.04
N PHE A 314 5.92 10.41 16.54
CA PHE A 314 6.61 9.14 16.76
C PHE A 314 5.97 7.88 16.16
N PHE A 315 4.81 8.01 15.49
CA PHE A 315 4.13 6.88 14.87
C PHE A 315 4.75 6.49 13.54
N ILE A 316 4.96 5.19 13.34
CA ILE A 316 5.57 4.62 12.15
C ILE A 316 4.72 3.48 11.59
N SER A 317 4.75 3.35 10.26
CA SER A 317 4.12 2.25 9.54
C SER A 317 2.66 1.97 9.93
N PRO A 318 1.76 2.97 9.83
CA PRO A 318 0.34 2.74 10.06
C PRO A 318 -0.20 1.68 9.11
N LYS A 319 -0.89 0.69 9.66
CA LYS A 319 -1.61 -0.38 8.96
C LYS A 319 -3.10 -0.17 9.23
N PHE A 320 -3.91 -0.16 8.18
CA PHE A 320 -5.34 0.13 8.27
C PHE A 320 -6.14 -1.13 7.98
N SER A 321 -7.27 -1.28 8.65
CA SER A 321 -8.16 -2.41 8.38
C SER A 321 -9.64 -2.06 8.54
N TYR A 322 -10.42 -2.53 7.57
CA TYR A 322 -11.84 -2.24 7.40
C TYR A 322 -12.66 -3.53 7.58
N ASP A 323 -13.44 -3.58 8.64
CA ASP A 323 -14.39 -4.67 8.93
C ASP A 323 -15.78 -4.14 9.35
N SER A 324 -15.88 -2.81 9.42
CA SER A 324 -16.97 -2.03 10.00
C SER A 324 -16.95 -0.57 9.53
N PHE A 325 -17.94 0.22 9.98
CA PHE A 325 -17.89 1.68 9.79
C PHE A 325 -16.74 2.30 10.57
N ALA A 326 -16.30 1.66 11.66
CA ALA A 326 -15.10 2.04 12.39
C ALA A 326 -13.81 1.80 11.57
N LEU A 327 -12.78 2.60 11.88
CA LEU A 327 -11.43 2.42 11.34
C LEU A 327 -10.55 1.80 12.42
N ASN A 328 -9.92 0.66 12.10
CA ASN A 328 -8.90 0.05 12.95
C ASN A 328 -7.52 0.38 12.38
N ILE A 329 -6.60 0.72 13.28
CA ILE A 329 -5.23 1.11 12.94
C ILE A 329 -4.26 0.34 13.82
N SER A 330 -3.27 -0.31 13.22
CA SER A 330 -2.11 -0.85 13.94
C SER A 330 -0.81 -0.23 13.46
N GLY A 331 0.24 -0.29 14.27
CA GLY A 331 1.56 0.21 13.88
C GLY A 331 2.49 0.28 15.09
N TYR A 332 3.58 1.02 14.95
CA TYR A 332 4.57 1.15 16.02
C TYR A 332 4.78 2.60 16.42
N ILE A 333 4.93 2.85 17.72
CA ILE A 333 5.38 4.12 18.28
C ILE A 333 6.81 3.91 18.78
N VAL A 334 7.77 4.63 18.19
CA VAL A 334 9.18 4.61 18.64
C VAL A 334 9.46 5.93 19.34
N ILE A 335 9.46 5.95 20.67
CA ILE A 335 9.31 7.18 21.46
C ILE A 335 10.38 7.29 22.55
N PRO A 336 11.07 8.44 22.71
CA PRO A 336 11.95 8.65 23.86
C PRO A 336 11.16 8.57 25.17
N ASN A 337 11.70 7.88 26.17
CA ASN A 337 10.94 7.54 27.38
C ASN A 337 10.37 8.74 28.14
N ILE A 338 11.05 9.88 28.05
CA ILE A 338 10.60 11.16 28.61
C ILE A 338 9.21 11.61 28.10
N TYR A 339 8.71 11.07 26.97
CA TYR A 339 7.40 11.38 26.41
C TYR A 339 6.32 10.31 26.67
N LEU A 340 6.66 9.15 27.26
CA LEU A 340 5.72 8.03 27.45
C LEU A 340 4.47 8.43 28.24
N ASN A 341 4.65 9.14 29.35
CA ASN A 341 3.53 9.57 30.19
C ASN A 341 2.62 10.59 29.50
N ASP A 342 3.14 11.40 28.58
CA ASP A 342 2.32 12.32 27.78
C ASP A 342 1.56 11.59 26.68
N PHE A 343 2.18 10.57 26.09
CA PHE A 343 1.53 9.71 25.09
C PHE A 343 0.37 8.94 25.71
N ASN A 344 0.54 8.32 26.88
CA ASN A 344 -0.54 7.62 27.58
C ASN A 344 -1.70 8.59 27.91
N ARG A 345 -1.39 9.76 28.49
CA ARG A 345 -2.40 10.81 28.74
C ARG A 345 -3.09 11.29 27.46
N PHE A 346 -2.38 11.33 26.33
CA PHE A 346 -2.99 11.66 25.04
C PHE A 346 -4.03 10.62 24.63
N LEU A 347 -3.72 9.32 24.77
CA LEU A 347 -4.66 8.23 24.47
C LEU A 347 -5.88 8.25 25.41
N GLU A 348 -5.66 8.40 26.72
CA GLU A 348 -6.73 8.56 27.72
C GLU A 348 -7.68 9.69 27.34
N ARG A 349 -7.14 10.85 26.92
CA ARG A 349 -7.97 11.98 26.48
C ARG A 349 -8.73 11.69 25.19
N LEU A 350 -8.18 10.93 24.25
CA LEU A 350 -8.91 10.51 23.05
C LEU A 350 -10.09 9.60 23.41
N GLU A 351 -9.93 8.73 24.41
CA GLU A 351 -11.02 7.91 24.94
C GLU A 351 -12.05 8.74 25.71
N GLU A 352 -11.61 9.66 26.57
CA GLU A 352 -12.48 10.61 27.29
C GLU A 352 -13.39 11.38 26.34
N PHE A 353 -12.86 11.79 25.19
CA PHE A 353 -13.61 12.48 24.13
C PHE A 353 -14.42 11.52 23.25
N GLY A 354 -14.41 10.20 23.52
CA GLY A 354 -15.13 9.19 22.76
C GLY A 354 -14.63 8.98 21.33
N TYR A 355 -13.43 9.48 20.99
CA TYR A 355 -12.84 9.32 19.66
C TYR A 355 -12.29 7.91 19.45
N LEU A 356 -11.72 7.33 20.51
CA LEU A 356 -11.30 5.94 20.54
C LEU A 356 -12.36 5.11 21.28
N ILE A 357 -12.71 3.97 20.69
CA ILE A 357 -13.52 2.94 21.34
C ILE A 357 -12.61 1.97 22.09
N ARG A 358 -11.43 1.68 21.51
CA ARG A 358 -10.46 0.74 22.04
C ARG A 358 -9.06 1.21 21.72
N HIS A 359 -8.13 0.99 22.65
CA HIS A 359 -6.72 0.93 22.33
C HIS A 359 -6.01 -0.22 23.05
N HIS A 360 -4.94 -0.73 22.46
CA HIS A 360 -3.96 -1.59 23.11
C HIS A 360 -2.57 -1.06 22.80
N CYS A 361 -1.77 -0.82 23.84
CA CYS A 361 -0.37 -0.42 23.70
C CYS A 361 0.54 -1.47 24.34
N LEU A 362 1.33 -2.14 23.51
CA LEU A 362 2.20 -3.24 23.91
C LEU A 362 3.66 -2.79 23.84
N LEU A 363 4.27 -2.51 24.99
CA LEU A 363 5.68 -2.15 25.13
C LEU A 363 6.56 -3.39 24.93
N TRP A 364 7.58 -3.31 24.08
CA TRP A 364 8.44 -4.44 23.76
C TRP A 364 9.46 -4.71 24.87
N SER A 365 9.63 -5.99 25.23
CA SER A 365 10.70 -6.48 26.11
C SER A 365 11.68 -7.39 25.38
N THR A 366 11.22 -8.30 24.54
CA THR A 366 12.13 -9.11 23.70
C THR A 366 11.64 -9.13 22.26
N ASN A 367 12.58 -9.26 21.32
CA ASN A 367 12.30 -9.38 19.90
C ASN A 367 12.98 -10.65 19.37
N ARG A 368 12.17 -11.59 18.90
CA ARG A 368 12.62 -12.80 18.23
C ARG A 368 12.18 -12.77 16.78
N HIS A 369 13.13 -12.88 15.87
CA HIS A 369 12.90 -12.85 14.44
C HIS A 369 13.40 -14.15 13.81
N SER A 370 12.49 -14.91 13.22
CA SER A 370 12.80 -16.15 12.52
C SER A 370 12.63 -16.00 11.01
N VAL A 371 13.58 -16.58 10.27
CA VAL A 371 13.58 -16.67 8.80
C VAL A 371 13.84 -18.12 8.39
N ASN A 372 13.04 -18.64 7.45
CA ASN A 372 13.20 -20.00 6.94
C ASN A 372 13.76 -20.00 5.51
N LEU A 373 15.06 -20.28 5.36
CA LEU A 373 15.74 -20.33 4.06
C LEU A 373 15.29 -21.48 3.18
N ASN A 374 14.56 -22.47 3.71
CA ASN A 374 13.97 -23.53 2.89
C ASN A 374 13.05 -22.98 1.79
N TYR A 375 12.47 -21.79 1.97
CA TYR A 375 11.66 -21.08 0.97
C TYR A 375 12.43 -20.61 -0.27
N LEU A 376 13.75 -20.51 -0.19
CA LEU A 376 14.59 -20.11 -1.32
C LEU A 376 15.21 -21.31 -2.04
N ARG A 377 14.93 -22.54 -1.59
CA ARG A 377 15.44 -23.77 -2.21
C ARG A 377 14.61 -24.18 -3.41
N GLU A 378 15.22 -24.91 -4.35
CA GLU A 378 14.57 -25.27 -5.62
C GLU A 378 13.25 -26.02 -5.43
N TYR A 379 13.19 -26.92 -4.44
CA TYR A 379 12.00 -27.74 -4.17
C TYR A 379 10.78 -26.93 -3.70
N ALA A 380 11.02 -25.74 -3.12
CA ALA A 380 9.97 -24.85 -2.62
C ALA A 380 9.37 -23.96 -3.71
N LYS A 381 9.99 -23.86 -4.89
CA LYS A 381 9.62 -22.91 -5.96
C LYS A 381 8.14 -22.95 -6.37
N LYS A 382 7.47 -24.10 -6.25
CA LYS A 382 6.05 -24.28 -6.59
C LYS A 382 5.12 -24.33 -5.37
N ARG A 383 5.62 -24.10 -4.16
CA ARG A 383 4.87 -24.29 -2.92
C ARG A 383 4.64 -22.96 -2.22
N ARG A 384 3.38 -22.67 -1.90
CA ARG A 384 3.00 -21.49 -1.10
C ARG A 384 3.32 -21.65 0.39
N ILE A 385 3.19 -22.86 0.93
CA ILE A 385 3.60 -23.25 2.29
C ILE A 385 4.44 -24.52 2.20
N ILE A 386 5.59 -24.54 2.88
CA ILE A 386 6.46 -25.72 2.92
C ILE A 386 6.00 -26.67 4.02
N ASN A 387 6.02 -27.97 3.74
CA ASN A 387 5.86 -29.00 4.75
C ASN A 387 7.24 -29.33 5.38
N PRO A 388 7.44 -29.10 6.69
CA PRO A 388 8.66 -29.48 7.42
C PRO A 388 8.96 -30.98 7.40
N GLU A 389 7.97 -31.83 7.12
CA GLU A 389 8.15 -33.29 6.99
C GLU A 389 8.69 -33.70 5.61
N HIS A 390 8.91 -32.76 4.69
CA HIS A 390 9.46 -33.07 3.37
C HIS A 390 10.92 -33.54 3.49
N ASN A 391 11.31 -34.58 2.74
CA ASN A 391 12.67 -35.16 2.80
C ASN A 391 13.80 -34.18 2.50
N GLN A 392 13.56 -33.17 1.66
CA GLN A 392 14.53 -32.10 1.36
C GLN A 392 14.47 -30.92 2.34
N TYR A 393 13.56 -30.92 3.31
CA TYR A 393 13.53 -29.91 4.35
C TYR A 393 14.74 -30.07 5.27
N ASN A 394 15.41 -28.97 5.61
CA ASN A 394 16.55 -29.00 6.52
C ASN A 394 16.35 -28.00 7.66
N LEU A 395 16.41 -28.49 8.90
CA LEU A 395 16.28 -27.68 10.12
C LEU A 395 17.36 -26.60 10.23
N LYS A 396 18.57 -26.84 9.70
CA LYS A 396 19.68 -25.85 9.72
C LYS A 396 19.36 -24.57 8.95
N ASN A 397 18.36 -24.61 8.07
CA ASN A 397 17.91 -23.45 7.29
C ASN A 397 16.85 -22.62 8.03
N GLU A 398 16.42 -23.04 9.22
CA GLU A 398 15.62 -22.24 10.14
C GLU A 398 16.59 -21.37 10.95
N ILE A 399 16.60 -20.06 10.67
CA ILE A 399 17.51 -19.12 11.32
C ILE A 399 16.71 -18.22 12.23
N GLU A 400 17.18 -18.08 13.45
CA GLU A 400 16.58 -17.22 14.46
C GLU A 400 17.58 -16.17 14.95
N PHE A 401 17.05 -14.97 15.16
CA PHE A 401 17.70 -13.88 15.85
C PHE A 401 16.86 -13.54 17.08
N GLU A 402 17.53 -13.27 18.20
CA GLU A 402 16.89 -12.83 19.43
C GLU A 402 17.63 -11.60 19.97
N LEU A 403 16.86 -10.58 20.31
CA LEU A 403 17.31 -9.36 20.96
C LEU A 403 16.51 -9.17 22.25
N ASP A 404 17.20 -9.21 23.37
CA ASP A 404 16.66 -8.82 24.66
C ASP A 404 16.73 -7.28 24.80
N MET A 405 15.57 -6.65 24.94
CA MET A 405 15.43 -5.23 25.19
C MET A 405 15.08 -5.08 26.67
N ASP A 406 16.10 -5.23 27.51
CA ASP A 406 15.99 -5.21 28.97
C ASP A 406 15.07 -4.08 29.46
N SER A 407 14.39 -4.34 30.58
CA SER A 407 13.47 -3.37 31.21
C SER A 407 14.20 -2.13 31.75
N ASN A 408 15.51 -2.26 31.96
CA ASN A 408 16.36 -1.17 32.43
C ASN A 408 16.72 -0.24 31.27
N TYR A 409 16.32 1.01 31.39
CA TYR A 409 16.69 2.03 30.42
C TYR A 409 18.06 2.62 30.75
N TYR A 410 18.98 2.51 29.81
CA TYR A 410 20.34 3.01 29.99
C TYR A 410 20.48 4.42 29.44
N HIS A 411 21.17 5.26 30.21
CA HIS A 411 21.55 6.58 29.74
C HIS A 411 22.89 6.50 29.04
N ASN A 412 22.86 6.27 27.72
CA ASN A 412 24.06 6.31 26.92
C ASN A 412 24.36 7.73 26.43
N GLU A 413 25.59 8.15 26.72
CA GLU A 413 26.17 9.40 26.22
C GLU A 413 26.49 9.28 24.72
N LEU A 414 25.59 9.77 23.87
CA LEU A 414 25.70 9.64 22.41
C LEU A 414 26.12 10.97 21.78
N SER A 415 27.03 10.88 20.82
CA SER A 415 27.43 12.00 19.95
C SER A 415 26.57 12.04 18.68
N LEU A 416 26.69 13.14 17.92
CA LEU A 416 26.06 13.24 16.62
C LEU A 416 26.51 12.14 15.66
N LEU A 417 27.81 11.79 15.69
CA LEU A 417 28.34 10.70 14.87
C LEU A 417 27.72 9.35 15.26
N ASP A 418 27.48 9.10 16.55
CA ASP A 418 26.82 7.88 17.03
C ASP A 418 25.39 7.77 16.48
N PHE A 419 24.62 8.85 16.49
CA PHE A 419 23.27 8.87 15.91
C PHE A 419 23.27 8.73 14.38
N LEU A 420 24.24 9.33 13.67
CA LEU A 420 24.37 9.12 12.23
C LEU A 420 24.72 7.65 11.92
N MET A 421 25.51 6.99 12.78
CA MET A 421 25.72 5.54 12.68
C MET A 421 24.42 4.76 12.92
N PHE A 422 23.63 5.12 13.92
CA PHE A 422 22.31 4.50 14.15
C PHE A 422 21.35 4.72 12.97
N ASP A 423 21.33 5.89 12.35
CA ASP A 423 20.49 6.17 11.17
C ASP A 423 20.85 5.26 9.98
N ARG A 424 22.10 4.78 9.93
CA ARG A 424 22.59 3.79 8.96
C ARG A 424 22.30 2.35 9.39
N ILE A 425 22.19 2.10 10.69
CA ILE A 425 21.73 0.85 11.32
C ILE A 425 20.20 0.89 11.48
N ARG A 426 19.48 0.69 10.38
CA ARG A 426 18.00 0.78 10.40
C ARG A 426 17.38 -0.51 10.94
N PHE A 427 16.21 -0.37 11.56
CA PHE A 427 15.36 -1.45 12.06
C PHE A 427 15.06 -2.56 11.03
N PHE A 428 15.02 -2.22 9.73
CA PHE A 428 15.13 -3.13 8.58
C PHE A 428 15.84 -2.39 7.43
N SER A 429 17.16 -2.57 7.24
CA SER A 429 17.90 -1.90 6.16
C SER A 429 18.33 -2.87 5.06
N VAL A 430 18.04 -2.52 3.82
CA VAL A 430 18.58 -3.17 2.60
C VAL A 430 19.90 -2.50 2.16
N ASN A 431 20.11 -1.26 2.61
CA ASN A 431 21.22 -0.39 2.23
C ASN A 431 22.23 -0.20 3.38
N GLY A 432 22.31 -1.17 4.30
CA GLY A 432 23.18 -1.15 5.48
C GLY A 432 24.68 -1.32 5.19
N LEU A 433 25.45 -1.57 6.26
CA LEU A 433 26.90 -1.77 6.32
C LEU A 433 27.38 -3.04 5.58
N GLY A 434 27.16 -3.11 4.27
CA GLY A 434 27.41 -4.32 3.49
C GLY A 434 28.88 -4.60 3.14
N PHE A 435 29.10 -5.76 2.50
CA PHE A 435 30.41 -6.39 2.30
C PHE A 435 31.52 -5.48 1.71
N GLU A 436 31.23 -4.46 0.91
CA GLU A 436 32.30 -3.57 0.38
C GLU A 436 31.99 -2.08 0.41
N ARG A 437 30.96 -1.66 1.15
CA ARG A 437 30.53 -0.26 1.15
C ARG A 437 31.21 0.61 2.19
N LYS A 438 32.28 0.17 2.86
CA LYS A 438 32.90 0.97 3.93
C LYS A 438 33.40 2.34 3.44
N ARG A 439 33.98 2.42 2.25
CA ARG A 439 34.42 3.71 1.67
C ARG A 439 33.23 4.62 1.33
N ASP A 440 32.21 4.08 0.67
CA ASP A 440 31.00 4.82 0.31
C ASP A 440 30.21 5.25 1.54
N MET A 441 30.13 4.37 2.53
CA MET A 441 29.55 4.62 3.84
C MET A 441 30.28 5.77 4.53
N ILE A 442 31.61 5.81 4.51
CA ILE A 442 32.37 6.91 5.12
C ILE A 442 32.14 8.21 4.38
N HIS A 443 32.15 8.18 3.04
CA HIS A 443 31.80 9.34 2.24
C HIS A 443 30.39 9.84 2.59
N THR A 444 29.46 8.90 2.74
CA THR A 444 28.07 9.18 3.10
C THR A 444 27.94 9.73 4.52
N ILE A 445 28.59 9.13 5.53
CA ILE A 445 28.59 9.61 6.92
C ILE A 445 29.22 11.01 7.00
N LYS A 446 30.33 11.24 6.27
CA LYS A 446 30.95 12.57 6.18
C LYS A 446 29.99 13.60 5.57
N SER A 447 29.32 13.22 4.48
CA SER A 447 28.30 14.02 3.82
C SER A 447 27.14 14.31 4.78
N ASP A 448 26.57 13.29 5.42
CA ASP A 448 25.47 13.39 6.38
C ASP A 448 25.82 14.33 7.52
N LEU A 449 27.03 14.21 8.08
CA LEU A 449 27.49 15.06 9.17
C LEU A 449 27.60 16.52 8.71
N LEU A 450 28.23 16.77 7.56
CA LEU A 450 28.35 18.12 7.01
C LEU A 450 26.97 18.69 6.72
N ASN A 451 26.09 17.91 6.11
CA ASN A 451 24.73 18.30 5.77
C ASN A 451 23.92 18.58 7.04
N GLU A 452 24.08 17.80 8.11
CA GLU A 452 23.40 18.05 9.38
C GLU A 452 23.87 19.36 10.00
N ILE A 453 25.19 19.60 10.04
CA ILE A 453 25.76 20.84 10.57
C ILE A 453 25.30 22.05 9.73
N ILE A 454 25.33 21.93 8.40
CA ILE A 454 24.83 22.95 7.47
C ILE A 454 23.34 23.17 7.69
N THR A 455 22.56 22.11 7.84
CA THR A 455 21.11 22.16 8.03
C THR A 455 20.77 22.87 9.33
N GLU A 456 21.37 22.49 10.47
CA GLU A 456 21.16 23.16 11.75
C GLU A 456 21.60 24.63 11.70
N ARG A 457 22.77 24.94 11.10
CA ARG A 457 23.22 26.34 10.89
C ARG A 457 22.21 27.12 10.05
N THR A 458 21.69 26.52 9.00
CA THR A 458 20.71 27.14 8.10
C THR A 458 19.40 27.38 8.84
N GLN A 459 18.89 26.41 9.59
CA GLN A 459 17.67 26.57 10.39
C GLN A 459 17.76 27.75 11.37
N ILE A 460 18.92 27.93 12.01
CA ILE A 460 19.15 29.02 12.97
C ILE A 460 19.29 30.37 12.24
N LYS A 461 20.04 30.41 11.14
CA LYS A 461 20.18 31.60 10.30
C LYS A 461 18.82 32.03 9.74
N ASP A 462 18.04 31.08 9.22
CA ASP A 462 16.69 31.29 8.73
C ASP A 462 15.81 31.86 9.83
N LEU A 463 15.79 31.26 11.02
CA LEU A 463 15.01 31.78 12.15
C LEU A 463 15.41 33.23 12.46
N THR A 464 16.71 33.52 12.51
CA THR A 464 17.23 34.86 12.84
C THR A 464 16.84 35.89 11.76
N PHE A 465 16.99 35.51 10.49
CA PHE A 465 16.57 36.34 9.36
C PHE A 465 15.06 36.59 9.35
N ILE A 466 14.27 35.55 9.60
CA ILE A 466 12.82 35.66 9.73
C ILE A 466 12.48 36.60 10.88
N LEU A 467 13.06 36.41 12.06
CA LEU A 467 12.78 37.24 13.24
C LEU A 467 13.21 38.69 13.09
N LYS A 468 14.31 38.96 12.38
CA LYS A 468 14.73 40.34 12.03
C LYS A 468 13.62 41.09 11.29
N ASN A 469 12.91 40.42 10.37
CA ASN A 469 11.76 41.00 9.68
C ASN A 469 10.60 41.38 10.62
N PHE A 470 10.42 40.66 11.73
CA PHE A 470 9.40 40.95 12.74
C PHE A 470 9.87 42.08 13.67
N GLN A 471 11.13 42.08 14.07
CA GLN A 471 11.72 43.13 14.92
C GLN A 471 11.74 44.50 14.23
N GLU A 472 12.02 44.53 12.93
CA GLU A 472 12.01 45.75 12.11
C GLU A 472 10.59 46.24 11.76
N SER A 473 9.54 45.47 12.08
CA SER A 473 8.15 45.81 11.75
C SER A 473 7.21 45.58 12.94
N PHE A 474 6.95 46.64 13.68
CA PHE A 474 6.00 46.65 14.79
C PHE A 474 4.60 46.15 14.38
N ASP A 475 4.13 46.58 13.20
CA ASP A 475 2.84 46.17 12.64
C ASP A 475 2.79 44.64 12.41
N LEU A 476 3.80 44.07 11.74
CA LEU A 476 3.86 42.64 11.43
C LEU A 476 3.88 41.80 12.71
N THR A 477 4.64 42.23 13.71
CA THR A 477 4.70 41.56 15.02
C THR A 477 3.37 41.61 15.74
N THR A 478 2.72 42.78 15.76
CA THR A 478 1.42 42.96 16.41
C THR A 478 0.33 42.15 15.72
N GLU A 479 0.30 42.14 14.39
CA GLU A 479 -0.60 41.31 13.59
C GLU A 479 -0.41 39.81 13.88
N PHE A 480 0.84 39.33 13.93
CA PHE A 480 1.10 37.92 14.21
C PHE A 480 0.74 37.53 15.63
N LEU A 481 1.03 38.37 16.62
CA LEU A 481 0.63 38.13 18.01
C LEU A 481 -0.90 38.10 18.17
N HIS A 482 -1.61 38.97 17.46
CA HIS A 482 -3.07 38.92 17.40
C HIS A 482 -3.56 37.61 16.76
N PHE A 483 -2.96 37.21 15.64
CA PHE A 483 -3.27 35.93 14.98
C PHE A 483 -3.04 34.72 15.90
N LEU A 484 -1.91 34.65 16.60
CA LEU A 484 -1.62 33.59 17.56
C LEU A 484 -2.63 33.58 18.73
N LYS A 485 -2.99 34.77 19.25
CA LYS A 485 -3.99 34.89 20.31
C LYS A 485 -5.37 34.40 19.86
N ALA A 486 -5.81 34.77 18.65
CA ALA A 486 -7.09 34.35 18.09
C ALA A 486 -7.16 32.83 17.82
N ASN A 487 -6.03 32.18 17.53
CA ASN A 487 -5.98 30.77 17.16
C ASN A 487 -5.43 29.83 18.25
N LYS A 488 -5.10 30.35 19.45
CA LYS A 488 -4.47 29.58 20.54
C LYS A 488 -5.20 28.28 20.88
N ARG A 489 -6.53 28.29 20.85
CA ARG A 489 -7.38 27.13 21.20
C ARG A 489 -7.27 25.93 20.25
N TYR A 490 -6.72 26.13 19.05
CA TYR A 490 -6.56 25.07 18.06
C TYR A 490 -5.19 24.40 18.10
N GLY A 491 -4.26 24.96 18.87
CA GLY A 491 -2.91 24.44 19.02
C GLY A 491 -1.99 24.71 17.82
N PHE A 492 -0.70 24.46 18.06
CA PHE A 492 0.38 24.72 17.10
C PHE A 492 0.22 24.00 15.75
N PHE A 493 -0.10 22.70 15.78
CA PHE A 493 -0.19 21.88 14.57
C PHE A 493 -1.30 22.36 13.62
N TYR A 494 -2.43 22.80 14.17
CA TYR A 494 -3.50 23.40 13.39
C TYR A 494 -3.09 24.74 12.76
N ILE A 495 -2.40 25.60 13.53
CA ILE A 495 -1.91 26.89 13.03
C ILE A 495 -0.93 26.68 11.87
N LYS A 496 0.02 25.76 12.04
CA LYS A 496 0.98 25.39 10.98
C LYS A 496 0.27 24.95 9.71
N GLY A 497 -0.61 23.95 9.83
CA GLY A 497 -1.37 23.43 8.68
C GLY A 497 -2.20 24.52 8.01
N THR A 498 -2.89 25.34 8.80
CA THR A 498 -3.72 26.44 8.28
C THR A 498 -2.90 27.45 7.48
N LEU A 499 -1.73 27.88 7.96
CA LEU A 499 -0.86 28.82 7.25
C LEU A 499 -0.30 28.24 5.96
N GLU A 500 0.16 26.97 5.98
CA GLU A 500 0.67 26.27 4.79
C GLU A 500 -0.40 26.13 3.70
N THR A 501 -1.60 25.74 4.13
CA THR A 501 -2.77 25.56 3.28
C THR A 501 -3.25 26.92 2.71
N LEU A 502 -3.45 27.95 3.54
CA LEU A 502 -3.89 29.28 3.10
C LEU A 502 -2.97 29.90 2.06
N TYR A 503 -1.65 29.86 2.27
CA TYR A 503 -0.70 30.46 1.35
C TYR A 503 -0.73 29.78 -0.04
N THR A 504 -0.75 28.44 -0.05
CA THR A 504 -0.85 27.65 -1.28
C THR A 504 -2.10 28.03 -2.07
N HIS A 505 -3.22 28.21 -1.38
CA HIS A 505 -4.49 28.55 -2.02
C HIS A 505 -4.55 30.00 -2.53
N LEU A 506 -3.97 30.96 -1.81
CA LEU A 506 -3.93 32.35 -2.26
C LEU A 506 -3.05 32.52 -3.50
N LYS A 507 -1.93 31.78 -3.59
CA LYS A 507 -1.13 31.72 -4.83
C LYS A 507 -1.89 31.14 -6.01
N PHE A 508 -2.65 30.07 -5.77
CA PHE A 508 -3.51 29.51 -6.80
C PHE A 508 -4.55 30.53 -7.28
N MET A 509 -5.23 31.22 -6.35
CA MET A 509 -6.18 32.29 -6.69
C MET A 509 -5.50 33.38 -7.52
N GLU A 510 -4.37 33.91 -7.08
CA GLU A 510 -3.63 34.94 -7.82
C GLU A 510 -3.30 34.50 -9.26
N ARG A 511 -2.83 33.25 -9.43
CA ARG A 511 -2.57 32.68 -10.75
C ARG A 511 -3.82 32.66 -11.62
N VAL A 512 -4.95 32.24 -11.06
CA VAL A 512 -6.24 32.20 -11.78
C VAL A 512 -6.72 33.59 -12.17
N LEU A 513 -6.70 34.55 -11.23
CA LEU A 513 -7.19 35.91 -11.47
C LEU A 513 -6.31 36.68 -12.46
N ASN A 514 -4.99 36.53 -12.38
CA ASN A 514 -4.07 37.18 -13.33
C ASN A 514 -4.24 36.63 -14.76
N ASN A 515 -4.60 35.35 -14.89
CA ASN A 515 -4.77 34.71 -16.20
C ASN A 515 -6.19 34.90 -16.78
N ASN A 516 -7.15 35.43 -16.01
CA ASN A 516 -8.55 35.51 -16.40
C ASN A 516 -9.17 36.85 -15.97
N SER A 517 -8.96 37.89 -16.78
CA SER A 517 -9.48 39.25 -16.55
C SER A 517 -11.00 39.37 -16.50
N ASN A 518 -11.73 38.35 -16.97
CA ASN A 518 -13.19 38.32 -17.00
C ASN A 518 -13.82 38.05 -15.63
N ILE A 519 -13.05 37.54 -14.67
CA ILE A 519 -13.49 37.33 -13.30
C ILE A 519 -13.47 38.70 -12.59
N LYS A 520 -14.61 39.18 -12.10
CA LYS A 520 -14.73 40.49 -11.43
C LYS A 520 -15.26 40.41 -10.00
N ASN A 521 -15.91 39.30 -9.64
CA ASN A 521 -16.45 39.10 -8.30
C ASN A 521 -16.26 37.66 -7.83
N TYR A 522 -16.45 37.43 -6.53
CA TYR A 522 -16.16 36.14 -5.91
C TYR A 522 -17.03 35.01 -6.46
N SER A 523 -18.30 35.30 -6.81
CA SER A 523 -19.20 34.32 -7.40
C SER A 523 -18.72 33.90 -8.80
N GLN A 524 -18.25 34.84 -9.62
CA GLN A 524 -17.65 34.53 -10.92
C GLN A 524 -16.36 33.72 -10.78
N PHE A 525 -15.54 34.01 -9.77
CA PHE A 525 -14.34 33.23 -9.48
C PHE A 525 -14.69 31.81 -9.04
N GLN A 526 -15.66 31.68 -8.14
CA GLN A 526 -16.15 30.40 -7.68
C GLN A 526 -16.70 29.57 -8.85
N ASN A 527 -17.57 30.16 -9.67
CA ASN A 527 -18.06 29.53 -10.90
C ASN A 527 -16.92 29.22 -11.87
N PHE A 528 -15.90 30.06 -12.00
CA PHE A 528 -14.77 29.80 -12.88
C PHE A 528 -13.97 28.59 -12.40
N VAL A 529 -13.64 28.51 -11.11
CA VAL A 529 -12.88 27.39 -10.52
C VAL A 529 -13.70 26.10 -10.49
N GLU A 530 -15.01 26.19 -10.27
CA GLU A 530 -15.92 25.03 -10.30
C GLU A 530 -16.10 24.49 -11.73
N ASN A 531 -16.15 25.36 -12.74
CA ASN A 531 -16.44 24.97 -14.12
C ASN A 531 -15.19 24.79 -15.01
N HIS A 532 -14.03 25.37 -14.66
CA HIS A 532 -12.79 25.19 -15.41
C HIS A 532 -11.92 24.13 -14.73
N ASP A 533 -11.44 23.17 -15.50
CA ASP A 533 -10.60 22.08 -15.01
C ASP A 533 -9.17 22.55 -14.73
N LEU A 534 -8.99 23.27 -13.61
CA LEU A 534 -7.71 23.88 -13.22
C LEU A 534 -6.75 22.90 -12.53
N SER A 535 -7.19 21.68 -12.29
CA SER A 535 -6.53 20.66 -11.47
C SER A 535 -6.70 19.29 -12.10
N GLN A 536 -5.58 18.63 -12.45
CA GLN A 536 -5.60 17.32 -13.09
C GLN A 536 -5.66 16.16 -12.08
N GLN A 537 -5.52 16.45 -10.79
CA GLN A 537 -5.46 15.43 -9.72
C GLN A 537 -6.66 15.55 -8.76
N ILE A 538 -7.10 14.42 -8.22
CA ILE A 538 -8.27 14.34 -7.33
C ILE A 538 -7.96 14.94 -5.96
N GLU A 539 -6.73 14.78 -5.48
CA GLU A 539 -6.23 15.34 -4.22
C GLU A 539 -6.32 16.87 -4.23
N GLU A 540 -5.86 17.48 -5.33
CA GLU A 540 -5.97 18.92 -5.56
C GLU A 540 -7.43 19.36 -5.58
N LYS A 541 -8.33 18.63 -6.25
CA LYS A 541 -9.78 18.96 -6.26
C LYS A 541 -10.46 18.82 -4.89
N ILE A 542 -10.10 17.81 -4.09
CA ILE A 542 -10.59 17.65 -2.71
C ILE A 542 -10.13 18.82 -1.86
N LEU A 543 -8.87 19.23 -1.99
CA LEU A 543 -8.34 20.42 -1.34
C LEU A 543 -9.17 21.64 -1.75
N PHE A 544 -9.41 21.82 -3.05
CA PHE A 544 -10.23 22.91 -3.58
C PHE A 544 -11.65 22.94 -2.98
N LYS A 545 -12.41 21.84 -3.06
CA LYS A 545 -13.77 21.75 -2.50
C LYS A 545 -13.83 22.16 -1.01
N ASN A 546 -12.87 21.70 -0.20
CA ASN A 546 -12.85 21.97 1.25
C ASN A 546 -12.61 23.44 1.62
N ILE A 547 -12.01 24.24 0.74
CA ILE A 547 -11.70 25.66 0.98
C ILE A 547 -12.93 26.54 0.76
N TYR A 548 -13.63 26.32 -0.36
CA TYR A 548 -14.62 27.26 -0.89
C TYR A 548 -15.94 27.24 -0.13
N ALA A 549 -16.26 26.12 0.53
CA ALA A 549 -17.47 26.01 1.32
C ALA A 549 -17.42 26.78 2.66
N LYS A 550 -16.24 27.20 3.17
CA LYS A 550 -16.13 27.69 4.57
C LYS A 550 -15.17 28.85 4.87
N ASN A 551 -14.31 29.32 3.96
CA ASN A 551 -13.30 30.32 4.33
C ASN A 551 -13.68 31.77 4.02
N ARG A 552 -14.29 32.44 5.01
CA ARG A 552 -14.44 33.91 5.08
C ARG A 552 -13.15 34.66 4.71
N ILE A 553 -12.00 34.15 5.18
CA ILE A 553 -10.67 34.69 4.90
C ILE A 553 -10.39 34.73 3.38
N PHE A 554 -10.77 33.68 2.65
CA PHE A 554 -10.49 33.62 1.22
C PHE A 554 -11.31 34.63 0.42
N LYS A 555 -12.58 34.81 0.78
CA LYS A 555 -13.44 35.87 0.23
C LYS A 555 -12.88 37.26 0.54
N GLU A 556 -12.38 37.49 1.75
CA GLU A 556 -11.73 38.75 2.13
C GLU A 556 -10.48 39.03 1.27
N PHE A 557 -9.60 38.04 1.07
CA PHE A 557 -8.43 38.19 0.21
C PHE A 557 -8.79 38.37 -1.27
N PHE A 558 -9.82 37.68 -1.76
CA PHE A 558 -10.33 37.89 -3.11
C PHE A 558 -10.79 39.34 -3.30
N THR A 559 -11.63 39.85 -2.39
CA THR A 559 -12.12 41.24 -2.47
C THR A 559 -10.95 42.22 -2.41
N LEU A 560 -9.97 41.96 -1.55
CA LEU A 560 -8.77 42.78 -1.41
C LEU A 560 -7.91 42.81 -2.68
N PHE A 561 -7.84 41.71 -3.44
CA PHE A 561 -7.09 41.63 -4.70
C PHE A 561 -7.57 42.69 -5.71
N TYR A 562 -8.89 42.89 -5.82
CA TYR A 562 -9.48 43.89 -6.73
C TYR A 562 -9.54 45.29 -6.15
N GLN A 563 -9.74 45.44 -4.83
CA GLN A 563 -9.80 46.74 -4.18
C GLN A 563 -8.43 47.42 -4.08
N SER A 564 -7.40 46.66 -3.72
CA SER A 564 -6.04 47.16 -3.57
C SER A 564 -5.03 46.03 -3.73
N LYS A 565 -4.50 45.87 -4.94
CA LYS A 565 -3.43 44.90 -5.22
C LYS A 565 -2.19 45.13 -4.32
N LYS A 566 -1.92 46.39 -3.95
CA LYS A 566 -0.85 46.75 -3.01
C LYS A 566 -1.09 46.18 -1.62
N GLU A 567 -2.30 46.35 -1.07
CA GLU A 567 -2.65 45.83 0.27
C GLU A 567 -2.78 44.31 0.27
N TYR A 568 -3.33 43.72 -0.80
CA TYR A 568 -3.33 42.27 -1.01
C TYR A 568 -1.92 41.68 -0.95
N ASN A 569 -0.99 42.24 -1.73
CA ASN A 569 0.40 41.81 -1.75
C ASN A 569 1.08 41.99 -0.38
N LYS A 570 0.74 43.07 0.36
CA LYS A 570 1.23 43.30 1.72
C LYS A 570 0.78 42.17 2.66
N ARG A 571 -0.51 41.83 2.67
CA ARG A 571 -1.06 40.78 3.54
C ARG A 571 -0.59 39.37 3.17
N ILE A 572 -0.44 39.05 1.89
CA ILE A 572 0.16 37.78 1.48
C ILE A 572 1.60 37.67 1.96
N LYS A 573 2.40 38.72 1.80
CA LYS A 573 3.77 38.76 2.32
C LYS A 573 3.79 38.57 3.85
N ALA A 574 2.83 39.14 4.58
CA ALA A 574 2.72 38.91 6.02
C ALA A 574 2.42 37.43 6.34
N LEU A 575 1.43 36.82 5.67
CA LEU A 575 1.11 35.40 5.85
C LEU A 575 2.27 34.46 5.50
N MET A 576 3.05 34.79 4.46
CA MET A 576 4.30 34.08 4.14
C MET A 576 5.25 34.12 5.32
N LYS A 577 5.54 35.31 5.86
CA LYS A 577 6.42 35.48 7.02
C LYS A 577 5.90 34.73 8.25
N PHE A 578 4.58 34.69 8.46
CA PHE A 578 3.96 33.90 9.53
C PHE A 578 4.20 32.39 9.33
N SER A 579 3.97 31.90 8.10
CA SER A 579 4.21 30.50 7.74
C SER A 579 5.67 30.12 7.93
N ASP A 580 6.60 30.98 7.49
CA ASP A 580 8.04 30.76 7.60
C ASP A 580 8.48 30.68 9.07
N LEU A 581 7.99 31.57 9.93
CA LEU A 581 8.28 31.54 11.36
C LEU A 581 7.74 30.26 12.02
N VAL A 582 6.49 29.90 11.77
CA VAL A 582 5.89 28.67 12.34
C VAL A 582 6.61 27.41 11.84
N LYS A 583 7.02 27.37 10.56
CA LYS A 583 7.84 26.28 10.02
C LYS A 583 9.21 26.21 10.69
N ALA A 584 9.87 27.35 10.92
CA ALA A 584 11.14 27.40 11.64
C ALA A 584 10.97 26.89 13.08
N CYS A 585 9.93 27.32 13.80
CA CYS A 585 9.60 26.80 15.13
C CYS A 585 9.32 25.29 15.13
N TYR A 586 8.62 24.77 14.12
CA TYR A 586 8.36 23.33 13.98
C TYR A 586 9.65 22.51 13.77
N LYS A 587 10.56 22.99 12.91
CA LYS A 587 11.87 22.36 12.69
C LYS A 587 12.67 22.30 13.99
N LEU A 588 12.65 23.39 14.76
CA LEU A 588 13.32 23.54 16.05
C LEU A 588 12.56 22.92 17.25
N LYS A 589 11.42 22.26 17.02
CA LYS A 589 10.58 21.63 18.07
C LYS A 589 10.02 22.59 19.13
N ILE A 590 9.80 23.85 18.76
CA ILE A 590 9.19 24.89 19.60
C ILE A 590 7.69 24.92 19.32
N PHE A 591 6.91 24.14 20.07
CA PHE A 591 5.46 24.05 19.88
C PHE A 591 4.67 25.00 20.79
N ASN A 592 5.28 25.45 21.89
CA ASN A 592 4.61 26.31 22.86
C ASN A 592 4.38 27.72 22.30
N LEU A 593 3.11 28.11 22.15
CA LEU A 593 2.72 29.42 21.62
C LEU A 593 3.18 30.59 22.52
N LYS A 594 3.34 30.38 23.84
CA LYS A 594 3.91 31.39 24.76
C LYS A 594 5.40 31.59 24.49
N SER A 595 6.14 30.52 24.21
CA SER A 595 7.56 30.61 23.85
C SER A 595 7.74 31.34 22.52
N ILE A 596 6.91 31.06 21.53
CA ILE A 596 6.91 31.79 20.24
C ILE A 596 6.63 33.28 20.47
N LYS A 597 5.64 33.62 21.31
CA LYS A 597 5.36 35.01 21.69
C LYS A 597 6.58 35.67 22.35
N LYS A 598 7.27 34.98 23.26
CA LYS A 598 8.48 35.52 23.91
C LYS A 598 9.60 35.77 22.90
N ILE A 599 9.83 34.84 21.98
CA ILE A 599 10.84 34.96 20.90
C ILE A 599 10.57 36.18 20.00
N LEU A 600 9.30 36.53 19.77
CA LEU A 600 8.92 37.71 18.99
C LEU A 600 9.09 39.03 19.74
N GLN A 601 8.93 39.02 21.06
CA GLN A 601 8.89 40.23 21.88
C GLN A 601 10.26 40.62 22.46
N ASP A 602 11.18 39.66 22.59
CA ASP A 602 12.48 39.86 23.24
C ASP A 602 13.64 39.56 22.27
N PRO A 603 14.26 40.59 21.69
CA PRO A 603 15.43 40.43 20.82
C PRO A 603 16.61 39.73 21.49
N ASN A 604 16.78 39.90 22.81
CA ASN A 604 17.89 39.29 23.54
C ASN A 604 17.77 37.77 23.60
N VAL A 605 16.54 37.24 23.66
CA VAL A 605 16.29 35.79 23.61
C VAL A 605 16.73 35.21 22.27
N VAL A 606 16.48 35.93 21.17
CA VAL A 606 16.87 35.51 19.82
C VAL A 606 18.39 35.49 19.67
N ASP A 607 19.05 36.56 20.08
CA ASP A 607 20.51 36.68 20.05
C ASP A 607 21.17 35.63 20.94
N GLN A 608 20.58 35.34 22.10
CA GLN A 608 21.07 34.29 22.98
C GLN A 608 20.90 32.91 22.35
N ILE A 609 19.74 32.60 21.75
CA ILE A 609 19.51 31.33 21.02
C ILE A 609 20.53 31.18 19.88
N TYR A 610 20.72 32.24 19.08
CA TYR A 610 21.66 32.27 17.98
C TYR A 610 23.10 32.05 18.45
N LYS A 611 23.61 32.90 19.35
CA LYS A 611 24.98 32.82 19.87
C LYS A 611 25.25 31.46 20.51
N THR A 612 24.29 30.96 21.28
CA THR A 612 24.40 29.67 21.95
C THR A 612 24.43 28.53 20.96
N LYS A 613 23.50 28.45 19.99
CA LYS A 613 23.51 27.36 19.00
C LYS A 613 24.68 27.47 18.00
N GLU A 614 25.07 28.66 17.56
CA GLU A 614 26.20 28.85 16.64
C GLU A 614 27.53 28.48 17.31
N SER A 615 27.73 28.86 18.58
CA SER A 615 28.89 28.43 19.37
C SER A 615 28.95 26.90 19.50
N LYS A 616 27.79 26.25 19.75
CA LYS A 616 27.70 24.78 19.78
C LYS A 616 28.05 24.14 18.44
N LEU A 617 27.46 24.60 17.33
CA LEU A 617 27.71 24.07 15.99
C LEU A 617 29.15 24.30 15.52
N LYS A 618 29.82 25.36 15.98
CA LYS A 618 31.26 25.55 15.74
C LYS A 618 32.08 24.49 16.49
N LYS A 619 31.79 24.25 17.76
CA LYS A 619 32.46 23.21 18.56
C LYS A 619 32.27 21.81 17.96
N ASP A 620 31.05 21.45 17.55
CA ASP A 620 30.77 20.15 16.94
C ASP A 620 31.46 19.98 15.59
N PHE A 621 31.48 21.03 14.75
CA PHE A 621 32.21 21.03 13.49
C PHE A 621 33.73 20.88 13.66
N GLU A 622 34.32 21.55 14.66
CA GLU A 622 35.75 21.42 14.96
C GLU A 622 36.11 20.04 15.52
N LYS A 623 35.21 19.48 16.36
CA LYS A 623 35.35 18.12 16.90
C LYS A 623 35.34 17.09 15.78
N TRP A 624 34.41 17.20 14.82
CA TRP A 624 34.18 16.21 13.78
C TRP A 624 34.52 16.68 12.36
N LYS A 625 35.69 17.29 12.16
CA LYS A 625 36.13 17.65 10.79
C LYS A 625 36.17 16.40 9.89
N PRO A 626 35.72 16.46 8.62
CA PRO A 626 35.58 15.28 7.75
C PRO A 626 36.84 14.42 7.62
N TYR A 627 38.04 15.00 7.70
CA TYR A 627 39.28 14.24 7.64
C TYR A 627 39.54 13.36 8.88
N LYS A 628 38.90 13.66 10.03
CA LYS A 628 39.00 12.88 11.27
C LYS A 628 38.15 11.60 11.25
N ILE A 629 37.16 11.52 10.37
CA ILE A 629 36.30 10.33 10.22
C ILE A 629 37.01 9.35 9.27
N THR A 630 37.58 8.29 9.84
CA THR A 630 38.32 7.26 9.11
C THR A 630 37.59 5.91 9.21
N ILE A 631 38.00 4.91 8.40
CA ILE A 631 37.48 3.53 8.53
C ILE A 631 37.72 3.02 9.95
N GLN A 632 38.92 3.26 10.47
CA GLN A 632 39.29 2.85 11.81
C GLN A 632 38.38 3.46 12.88
N GLU A 633 38.01 4.74 12.75
CA GLU A 633 37.12 5.40 13.70
C GLU A 633 35.71 4.79 13.68
N ILE A 634 35.18 4.47 12.49
CA ILE A 634 33.88 3.81 12.38
C ILE A 634 33.94 2.40 12.97
N ASP A 635 35.00 1.64 12.67
CA ASP A 635 35.18 0.30 13.23
C ASP A 635 35.31 0.36 14.76
N ASN A 636 36.01 1.35 15.32
CA ASN A 636 36.08 1.59 16.76
C ASN A 636 34.70 1.90 17.38
N ILE A 637 33.86 2.67 16.71
CA ILE A 637 32.49 2.98 17.17
C ILE A 637 31.62 1.71 17.15
N ILE A 638 31.67 0.93 16.07
CA ILE A 638 30.94 -0.35 15.96
C ILE A 638 31.38 -1.31 17.06
N ASP A 639 32.69 -1.45 17.27
CA ASP A 639 33.27 -2.26 18.34
C ASP A 639 32.79 -1.79 19.71
N LYS A 640 32.80 -0.47 19.95
CA LYS A 640 32.27 0.12 21.19
C LYS A 640 30.79 -0.19 21.38
N PHE A 641 29.98 -0.17 20.32
CA PHE A 641 28.55 -0.50 20.41
C PHE A 641 28.30 -1.98 20.70
N LEU A 642 29.14 -2.88 20.17
CA LEU A 642 29.03 -4.33 20.34
C LEU A 642 29.57 -4.83 21.69
N LYS A 643 30.61 -4.18 22.24
CA LYS A 643 31.36 -4.66 23.43
C LYS A 643 30.85 -4.13 24.78
N LYS A 644 29.80 -3.32 24.81
CA LYS A 644 29.19 -2.88 26.08
C LYS A 644 28.50 -4.05 26.80
N ASP A 645 28.44 -3.97 28.14
CA ASP A 645 27.73 -4.94 29.00
C ASP A 645 26.31 -5.21 28.47
N GLN A 646 25.63 -4.15 28.04
CA GLN A 646 24.48 -4.23 27.14
C GLN A 646 24.84 -3.66 25.76
N PRO A 647 24.94 -4.51 24.72
CA PRO A 647 25.24 -4.06 23.38
C PRO A 647 24.19 -3.08 22.87
N LEU A 648 24.64 -1.92 22.39
CA LEU A 648 23.80 -0.92 21.73
C LEU A 648 23.26 -1.46 20.41
N ILE A 649 24.05 -2.29 19.74
CA ILE A 649 23.67 -2.96 18.48
C ILE A 649 23.98 -4.44 18.56
N GLN A 650 23.24 -5.25 17.80
CA GLN A 650 23.52 -6.67 17.63
C GLN A 650 23.57 -7.05 16.15
N PRO A 651 24.40 -8.03 15.74
CA PRO A 651 24.44 -8.52 14.35
C PRO A 651 23.09 -9.06 13.90
N LEU A 652 22.56 -8.59 12.78
CA LEU A 652 21.29 -9.02 12.20
C LEU A 652 21.35 -9.02 10.67
N LEU A 653 21.57 -10.19 10.06
CA LEU A 653 21.68 -10.35 8.61
C LEU A 653 20.36 -10.77 7.99
N ILE A 654 19.56 -11.60 8.68
CA ILE A 654 18.31 -12.16 8.13
C ILE A 654 17.29 -11.08 7.71
N ASN A 655 17.40 -9.86 8.25
CA ASN A 655 16.60 -8.70 7.82
C ASN A 655 16.81 -8.30 6.36
N THR A 656 17.96 -8.63 5.77
CA THR A 656 18.31 -8.33 4.37
C THR A 656 17.80 -9.38 3.37
N ILE A 657 17.14 -10.44 3.86
CA ILE A 657 16.60 -11.54 3.05
C ILE A 657 15.11 -11.28 2.77
N PHE A 658 14.79 -11.12 1.48
CA PHE A 658 13.44 -10.82 1.01
C PHE A 658 12.75 -12.04 0.41
N PHE A 659 11.47 -12.24 0.77
CA PHE A 659 10.64 -13.35 0.30
C PHE A 659 9.50 -12.87 -0.63
N GLY A 660 9.64 -11.69 -1.23
CA GLY A 660 8.58 -11.02 -2.00
C GLY A 660 7.54 -10.31 -1.11
N LYS A 661 6.44 -9.86 -1.74
CA LYS A 661 5.30 -9.25 -1.05
C LYS A 661 4.43 -10.35 -0.43
N ASN A 662 4.16 -10.25 0.87
CA ASN A 662 3.35 -11.20 1.63
C ASN A 662 2.31 -10.46 2.47
N ASP A 663 1.19 -11.12 2.72
CA ASP A 663 0.26 -10.71 3.78
C ASP A 663 0.89 -10.95 5.15
N TYR A 664 0.49 -10.17 6.17
CA TYR A 664 0.95 -10.38 7.54
C TYR A 664 -0.23 -10.64 8.46
N LEU A 665 -0.28 -11.82 9.07
CA LEU A 665 -1.16 -12.11 10.19
C LEU A 665 -0.55 -11.53 11.47
N GLN A 666 -1.26 -10.61 12.12
CA GLN A 666 -0.93 -10.11 13.45
C GLN A 666 -1.75 -10.83 14.50
N LEU A 667 -1.10 -11.33 15.55
CA LEU A 667 -1.72 -11.97 16.71
C LEU A 667 -1.31 -11.26 17.99
N ILE A 668 -2.23 -11.17 18.95
CA ILE A 668 -1.94 -10.85 20.35
C ILE A 668 -2.38 -12.04 21.18
N LEU A 669 -1.41 -12.65 21.86
CA LEU A 669 -1.59 -13.80 22.72
C LEU A 669 -1.23 -13.44 24.16
N THR A 670 -1.86 -14.05 25.15
CA THR A 670 -1.34 -14.03 26.52
C THR A 670 0.01 -14.77 26.56
N ASP A 671 0.96 -14.21 27.30
CA ASP A 671 2.29 -14.80 27.41
C ASP A 671 2.28 -16.01 28.34
N SER A 672 2.69 -17.18 27.84
CA SER A 672 2.83 -18.41 28.61
C SER A 672 3.77 -19.39 27.90
N GLU A 673 4.38 -20.29 28.67
CA GLU A 673 5.25 -21.34 28.12
C GLU A 673 4.55 -22.22 27.09
N GLU A 674 3.26 -22.52 27.30
CA GLU A 674 2.49 -23.34 26.36
C GLU A 674 2.34 -22.63 25.02
N VAL A 675 2.01 -21.34 25.03
CA VAL A 675 1.88 -20.53 23.81
C VAL A 675 3.21 -20.45 23.07
N LEU A 676 4.32 -20.21 23.77
CA LEU A 676 5.66 -20.22 23.18
C LEU A 676 5.96 -21.58 22.53
N LYS A 677 5.74 -22.70 23.23
CA LYS A 677 5.95 -24.05 22.69
C LYS A 677 5.11 -24.33 21.44
N GLN A 678 3.88 -23.82 21.37
CA GLN A 678 3.05 -23.94 20.17
C GLN A 678 3.55 -23.03 19.04
N MET A 679 3.99 -21.81 19.36
CA MET A 679 4.52 -20.89 18.35
C MET A 679 5.80 -21.43 17.70
N GLU A 680 6.68 -22.05 18.49
CA GLU A 680 7.87 -22.76 18.00
C GLU A 680 7.54 -23.86 16.98
N LYS A 681 6.45 -24.60 17.21
CA LYS A 681 5.99 -25.65 16.28
C LYS A 681 5.42 -25.07 14.98
N ILE A 682 4.84 -23.89 15.04
CA ILE A 682 4.14 -23.27 13.90
C ILE A 682 5.11 -22.43 13.06
N LYS A 683 6.09 -21.76 13.67
CA LYS A 683 6.93 -20.78 12.97
C LYS A 683 7.66 -21.36 11.76
N LYS A 684 8.07 -22.63 11.85
CA LYS A 684 8.76 -23.38 10.78
C LYS A 684 7.98 -23.52 9.46
N TYR A 685 6.66 -23.32 9.50
CA TYR A 685 5.79 -23.37 8.32
C TYR A 685 5.75 -22.06 7.54
N PHE A 686 6.41 -20.99 8.00
CA PHE A 686 6.32 -19.67 7.37
C PHE A 686 7.71 -19.15 7.00
N PRO A 687 7.82 -18.33 5.93
CA PRO A 687 9.10 -17.79 5.49
C PRO A 687 9.69 -16.83 6.53
N ARG A 688 8.83 -16.10 7.26
CA ARG A 688 9.23 -15.12 8.27
C ARG A 688 8.19 -15.04 9.39
N VAL A 689 8.67 -15.04 10.63
CA VAL A 689 7.86 -14.86 11.84
C VAL A 689 8.58 -13.93 12.80
N LEU A 690 7.87 -12.93 13.32
CA LEU A 690 8.33 -12.05 14.39
C LEU A 690 7.52 -12.38 15.64
N ILE A 691 8.20 -12.65 16.76
CA ILE A 691 7.59 -12.93 18.05
C ILE A 691 8.20 -11.95 19.04
N ASN A 692 7.39 -11.02 19.55
CA ASN A 692 7.84 -10.08 20.56
C ASN A 692 7.15 -10.37 21.88
N SER A 693 7.93 -10.51 22.94
CA SER A 693 7.38 -10.45 24.29
C SER A 693 7.12 -8.99 24.61
N THR A 694 5.95 -8.72 25.17
CA THR A 694 5.47 -7.36 25.36
C THR A 694 4.73 -7.22 26.68
N LYS A 695 4.62 -5.98 27.14
CA LYS A 695 3.88 -5.62 28.34
C LYS A 695 2.82 -4.58 28.02
N GLY A 696 1.58 -4.80 28.44
CA GLY A 696 0.50 -3.83 28.27
C GLY A 696 0.80 -2.55 29.07
N LEU A 697 0.74 -1.38 28.43
CA LEU A 697 0.94 -0.11 29.12
C LEU A 697 -0.17 0.18 30.13
N GLU A 698 -1.39 -0.24 29.82
CA GLU A 698 -2.57 0.00 30.65
C GLU A 698 -2.81 -1.12 31.66
N SER A 699 -2.72 -2.39 31.23
CA SER A 699 -2.99 -3.56 32.08
C SER A 699 -1.80 -4.02 32.90
N ASN A 700 -0.57 -3.66 32.50
CA ASN A 700 0.68 -4.17 33.07
C ASN A 700 0.86 -5.70 32.91
N GLU A 701 0.00 -6.37 32.13
CA GLU A 701 0.03 -7.80 31.82
C GLU A 701 1.03 -8.12 30.71
N ASN A 702 1.52 -9.36 30.68
CA ASN A 702 2.46 -9.83 29.66
C ASN A 702 1.72 -10.48 28.48
N PHE A 703 2.12 -10.10 27.28
CA PHE A 703 1.55 -10.59 26.02
C PHE A 703 2.66 -10.97 25.04
N LEU A 704 2.33 -11.90 24.15
CA LEU A 704 3.11 -12.17 22.94
C LEU A 704 2.44 -11.49 21.75
N TYR A 705 3.17 -10.55 21.16
CA TYR A 705 2.80 -9.95 19.90
C TYR A 705 3.51 -10.68 18.76
N VAL A 706 2.74 -11.26 17.84
CA VAL A 706 3.28 -12.09 16.76
C VAL A 706 2.88 -11.53 15.40
N GLU A 707 3.85 -11.39 14.49
CA GLU A 707 3.61 -11.13 13.07
C GLU A 707 4.09 -12.32 12.23
N ILE A 708 3.19 -12.90 11.43
CA ILE A 708 3.50 -14.05 10.56
C ILE A 708 3.34 -13.61 9.11
N SER A 709 4.40 -13.77 8.32
CA SER A 709 4.34 -13.59 6.87
C SER A 709 3.58 -14.75 6.24
N THR A 710 2.38 -14.50 5.75
CA THR A 710 1.49 -15.49 5.15
C THR A 710 1.48 -15.38 3.62
N PRO A 711 1.39 -16.50 2.89
CA PRO A 711 1.17 -16.46 1.45
C PRO A 711 -0.27 -16.01 1.14
N ASP A 712 -0.53 -15.68 -0.12
CA ASP A 712 -1.90 -15.37 -0.55
C ASP A 712 -2.79 -16.63 -0.44
N LEU A 713 -3.91 -16.45 0.25
CA LEU A 713 -4.89 -17.51 0.52
C LEU A 713 -6.23 -17.15 -0.12
N ASN A 714 -6.86 -18.09 -0.82
CA ASN A 714 -8.24 -17.93 -1.26
C ASN A 714 -9.21 -18.02 -0.05
N LYS A 715 -10.50 -17.77 -0.27
CA LYS A 715 -11.51 -17.74 0.82
C LYS A 715 -11.60 -19.03 1.65
N GLU A 716 -11.49 -20.20 1.02
CA GLU A 716 -11.57 -21.48 1.74
C GLU A 716 -10.27 -21.76 2.51
N GLU A 717 -9.13 -21.40 1.91
CA GLU A 717 -7.81 -21.48 2.54
C GLU A 717 -7.71 -20.54 3.75
N LYS A 718 -8.15 -19.27 3.62
CA LYS A 718 -8.24 -18.30 4.74
C LYS A 718 -9.09 -18.85 5.88
N LYS A 719 -10.26 -19.43 5.56
CA LYS A 719 -11.14 -20.04 6.57
C LYS A 719 -10.46 -21.19 7.33
N GLN A 720 -9.74 -22.07 6.62
CA GLN A 720 -8.98 -23.15 7.25
C GLN A 720 -7.84 -22.60 8.11
N PHE A 721 -7.09 -21.65 7.57
CA PHE A 721 -5.96 -20.99 8.23
C PHE A 721 -6.37 -20.34 9.56
N PHE A 722 -7.38 -19.47 9.56
CA PHE A 722 -7.88 -18.85 10.80
C PHE A 722 -8.49 -19.87 11.76
N SER A 723 -9.13 -20.93 11.27
CA SER A 723 -9.63 -22.01 12.15
C SER A 723 -8.48 -22.71 12.87
N ILE A 724 -7.37 -22.99 12.17
CA ILE A 724 -6.18 -23.63 12.75
C ILE A 724 -5.59 -22.76 13.85
N PHE A 725 -5.30 -21.49 13.57
CA PHE A 725 -4.75 -20.58 14.56
C PHE A 725 -5.68 -20.35 15.75
N TYR A 726 -6.99 -20.17 15.51
CA TYR A 726 -7.96 -20.11 16.58
C TYR A 726 -7.90 -21.35 17.47
N ASN A 727 -7.91 -22.55 16.91
CA ASN A 727 -7.95 -23.77 17.72
C ASN A 727 -6.65 -24.10 18.44
N ILE A 728 -5.51 -23.64 17.92
CA ILE A 728 -4.23 -23.82 18.61
C ILE A 728 -4.13 -22.86 19.80
N PHE A 729 -4.63 -21.63 19.66
CA PHE A 729 -4.44 -20.57 20.67
C PHE A 729 -5.71 -20.12 21.40
N LYS A 730 -6.87 -20.80 21.22
CA LYS A 730 -8.20 -20.32 21.64
C LYS A 730 -8.31 -19.80 23.09
N GLU A 731 -7.53 -20.34 24.03
CA GLU A 731 -7.58 -19.93 25.45
C GLU A 731 -6.70 -18.71 25.75
N ASN A 732 -5.76 -18.42 24.85
CA ASN A 732 -4.74 -17.38 25.00
C ASN A 732 -4.84 -16.28 23.92
N LEU A 733 -5.69 -16.44 22.91
CA LEU A 733 -5.78 -15.56 21.76
C LEU A 733 -6.76 -14.41 21.99
N LEU A 734 -6.21 -13.20 22.09
CA LEU A 734 -6.99 -11.98 22.30
C LEU A 734 -7.42 -11.36 20.98
N TYR A 735 -6.49 -11.28 20.04
CA TYR A 735 -6.65 -10.61 18.74
C TYR A 735 -5.92 -11.36 17.62
N GLY A 736 -6.53 -11.44 16.44
CA GLY A 736 -5.93 -12.02 15.25
C GLY A 736 -6.47 -11.41 13.96
N LYS A 737 -5.65 -10.71 13.19
CA LYS A 737 -6.09 -10.05 11.94
C LYS A 737 -4.98 -9.99 10.91
N SER A 738 -5.34 -10.15 9.65
CA SER A 738 -4.42 -9.98 8.53
C SER A 738 -4.36 -8.53 8.08
N PHE A 739 -3.15 -8.06 7.78
CA PHE A 739 -2.89 -6.75 7.20
C PHE A 739 -1.99 -6.93 5.97
N VAL A 740 -2.33 -6.23 4.89
CA VAL A 740 -1.47 -6.14 3.71
C VAL A 740 -0.37 -5.14 4.01
N TRP A 741 0.88 -5.55 3.90
CA TRP A 741 2.02 -4.67 4.16
C TRP A 741 3.23 -5.04 3.30
N SER A 742 3.95 -4.04 2.80
CA SER A 742 5.12 -4.24 1.94
C SER A 742 6.34 -4.82 2.68
N GLY A 743 6.26 -4.96 4.01
CA GLY A 743 7.37 -5.41 4.86
C GLY A 743 8.51 -4.38 5.00
N ARG A 744 8.37 -3.17 4.41
CA ARG A 744 9.37 -2.10 4.49
C ARG A 744 8.98 -1.06 5.52
N LEU A 745 9.91 -0.70 6.40
CA LEU A 745 9.80 0.46 7.29
C LEU A 745 10.61 1.64 6.75
N GLN A 746 10.11 2.85 6.96
CA GLN A 746 10.89 4.07 6.73
C GLN A 746 12.01 4.19 7.77
N ALA A 747 13.11 4.87 7.43
CA ALA A 747 14.19 5.13 8.37
C ALA A 747 13.73 6.06 9.50
N ILE A 748 14.17 5.80 10.73
CA ILE A 748 13.71 6.52 11.91
C ILE A 748 14.92 7.05 12.66
N SER A 749 15.08 8.37 12.66
CA SER A 749 16.06 9.04 13.50
C SER A 749 15.38 9.72 14.68
N LYS A 750 15.97 9.62 15.87
CA LYS A 750 15.57 10.39 17.06
C LYS A 750 16.53 11.53 17.40
N LYS A 751 17.54 11.77 16.56
CA LYS A 751 18.54 12.82 16.76
C LYS A 751 17.92 14.21 16.96
N ASN A 752 16.82 14.49 16.25
CA ASN A 752 16.11 15.77 16.32
C ASN A 752 15.45 16.05 17.69
N PHE A 753 15.44 15.07 18.60
CA PHE A 753 14.94 15.18 19.97
C PHE A 753 16.05 15.00 21.02
N TYR A 754 17.31 14.91 20.60
CA TYR A 754 18.46 14.68 21.46
C TYR A 754 19.34 15.93 21.57
N ASP A 755 19.66 16.33 22.80
CA ASP A 755 20.61 17.41 23.08
C ASP A 755 22.02 16.81 23.17
N PHE A 756 22.82 16.97 22.11
CA PHE A 756 24.19 16.44 22.03
C PHE A 756 25.16 17.05 23.04
N GLN A 757 24.84 18.20 23.65
CA GLN A 757 25.69 18.81 24.67
C GLN A 757 25.40 18.22 26.04
N ASN A 758 24.13 18.18 26.41
CA ASN A 758 23.68 17.61 27.68
C ASN A 758 23.57 16.07 27.63
N LYS A 759 23.76 15.50 26.44
CA LYS A 759 23.75 14.06 26.15
C LYS A 759 22.47 13.37 26.60
N GLN A 760 21.33 14.03 26.42
CA GLN A 760 20.02 13.54 26.83
C GLN A 760 18.93 13.96 25.85
N PHE A 761 17.82 13.22 25.83
CA PHE A 761 16.63 13.66 25.11
C PHE A 761 16.04 14.90 25.77
N PHE A 762 15.70 15.92 24.98
CA PHE A 762 15.01 17.10 25.52
C PHE A 762 13.51 16.87 25.53
N TYR A 763 12.87 17.39 26.58
CA TYR A 763 11.44 17.25 26.81
C TYR A 763 10.66 18.50 26.42
N THR A 764 9.77 18.37 25.45
CA THR A 764 8.81 19.41 25.08
C THR A 764 7.43 19.04 25.60
N LYS A 765 7.15 19.43 26.85
CA LYS A 765 5.87 19.16 27.56
C LYS A 765 4.62 19.45 26.73
N ASP A 766 4.67 20.47 25.88
CA ASP A 766 3.51 20.89 25.08
C ASP A 766 3.26 20.02 23.83
N LEU A 767 4.13 19.06 23.47
CA LEU A 767 4.01 18.31 22.20
C LEU A 767 2.64 17.65 22.03
N TYR A 768 2.28 16.74 22.94
CA TYR A 768 1.00 16.03 22.89
C TYR A 768 -0.19 16.89 23.30
N GLU A 769 0.02 17.92 24.15
CA GLU A 769 -1.03 18.88 24.48
C GLU A 769 -1.45 19.69 23.24
N GLN A 770 -0.48 20.24 22.49
CA GLN A 770 -0.73 20.98 21.26
C GLN A 770 -1.26 20.06 20.16
N PHE A 771 -0.79 18.81 20.11
CA PHE A 771 -1.29 17.82 19.17
C PHE A 771 -2.75 17.45 19.47
N PHE A 772 -3.12 17.27 20.74
CA PHE A 772 -4.49 17.01 21.14
C PHE A 772 -5.45 18.15 20.73
N LEU A 773 -5.06 19.41 20.90
CA LEU A 773 -5.87 20.55 20.45
C LEU A 773 -6.12 20.51 18.93
N TYR A 774 -5.13 20.08 18.17
CA TYR A 774 -5.26 19.84 16.74
C TYR A 774 -6.22 18.68 16.44
N VAL A 775 -6.08 17.55 17.15
CA VAL A 775 -6.99 16.40 17.01
C VAL A 775 -8.43 16.81 17.30
N GLN A 776 -8.68 17.51 18.40
CA GLN A 776 -10.00 18.02 18.76
C GLN A 776 -10.56 18.95 17.67
N LYS A 777 -9.73 19.83 17.09
CA LYS A 777 -10.19 20.70 16.01
C LYS A 777 -10.54 19.94 14.73
N ILE A 778 -9.82 18.86 14.41
CA ILE A 778 -10.08 18.05 13.23
C ILE A 778 -11.30 17.15 13.42
N LEU A 779 -11.28 16.33 14.47
CA LEU A 779 -12.30 15.30 14.70
C LEU A 779 -13.63 15.91 15.17
N GLY A 780 -13.59 17.06 15.88
CA GLY A 780 -14.77 17.86 16.18
C GLY A 780 -15.12 17.88 17.66
N GLN A 781 -16.41 17.68 17.96
CA GLN A 781 -16.91 17.69 19.34
C GLN A 781 -16.73 16.31 19.99
N PRO A 782 -16.67 16.24 21.34
CA PRO A 782 -16.67 14.97 22.05
C PRO A 782 -17.85 14.09 21.64
N LEU A 783 -17.60 12.79 21.54
CA LEU A 783 -18.58 11.76 21.24
C LEU A 783 -18.88 10.94 22.49
N LYS A 784 -20.01 10.23 22.48
CA LYS A 784 -20.37 9.28 23.53
C LYS A 784 -19.38 8.10 23.53
N LYS A 785 -18.87 7.74 24.72
CA LYS A 785 -18.08 6.51 24.91
C LYS A 785 -18.92 5.28 24.60
N LEU A 786 -18.35 4.33 23.86
CA LEU A 786 -19.02 3.11 23.43
C LEU A 786 -18.44 1.89 24.19
N PRO A 787 -19.26 1.08 24.88
CA PRO A 787 -18.77 -0.08 25.62
C PRO A 787 -18.36 -1.21 24.67
N ILE A 788 -17.36 -2.00 25.06
CA ILE A 788 -16.95 -3.23 24.35
C ILE A 788 -17.13 -4.41 25.30
N ILE A 789 -17.76 -5.48 24.80
CA ILE A 789 -18.01 -6.70 25.57
C ILE A 789 -17.35 -7.86 24.81
N ALA A 790 -16.48 -8.61 25.50
CA ALA A 790 -15.80 -9.76 24.92
C ALA A 790 -16.77 -10.94 24.73
N SER A 791 -16.91 -11.43 23.49
CA SER A 791 -17.78 -12.57 23.19
C SER A 791 -17.20 -13.91 23.65
N LYS A 792 -18.03 -14.75 24.28
CA LYS A 792 -17.75 -16.14 24.66
C LYS A 792 -18.09 -17.15 23.56
N ILE A 793 -18.90 -16.78 22.56
CA ILE A 793 -19.33 -17.69 21.49
C ILE A 793 -18.41 -17.74 20.26
N ARG A 794 -17.19 -17.17 20.32
CA ARG A 794 -16.23 -17.16 19.18
C ARG A 794 -16.00 -18.54 18.55
N HIS A 795 -16.04 -19.60 19.36
CA HIS A 795 -15.86 -20.99 18.91
C HIS A 795 -16.90 -21.44 17.87
N LYS A 796 -18.08 -20.79 17.80
CA LYS A 796 -19.13 -21.07 16.81
C LYS A 796 -18.73 -20.72 15.37
N PHE A 797 -17.78 -19.81 15.19
CA PHE A 797 -17.34 -19.33 13.88
C PHE A 797 -16.30 -20.24 13.21
N TRP A 798 -15.54 -21.00 13.99
CA TRP A 798 -14.37 -21.70 13.49
C TRP A 798 -14.63 -23.21 13.36
N SER A 799 -13.99 -23.84 12.40
CA SER A 799 -14.03 -25.31 12.32
C SER A 799 -13.12 -25.90 13.40
N LYS A 800 -13.23 -27.21 13.72
CA LYS A 800 -12.33 -27.88 14.70
C LYS A 800 -10.95 -28.27 14.13
N GLU A 801 -10.59 -27.77 12.94
CA GLU A 801 -9.33 -28.11 12.27
C GLU A 801 -8.13 -27.53 13.02
N LYS A 802 -7.09 -28.34 13.22
CA LYS A 802 -5.84 -27.93 13.90
C LYS A 802 -4.59 -28.20 13.07
N ASN A 803 -4.70 -28.96 11.97
CA ASN A 803 -3.55 -29.47 11.25
C ASN A 803 -3.21 -28.64 10.00
N ILE A 804 -2.07 -27.94 10.05
CA ILE A 804 -1.52 -27.16 8.93
C ILE A 804 -1.27 -28.03 7.69
N ASN A 805 -0.92 -29.31 7.85
CA ASN A 805 -0.68 -30.21 6.71
C ASN A 805 -1.93 -30.39 5.83
N ARG A 806 -3.14 -30.25 6.39
CA ARG A 806 -4.38 -30.27 5.60
C ARG A 806 -4.54 -29.00 4.75
N LEU A 807 -4.18 -27.84 5.29
CA LEU A 807 -4.14 -26.59 4.54
C LEU A 807 -3.14 -26.71 3.38
N ILE A 808 -1.93 -27.21 3.65
CA ILE A 808 -0.89 -27.43 2.62
C ILE A 808 -1.42 -28.34 1.50
N LYS A 809 -2.07 -29.46 1.83
CA LYS A 809 -2.67 -30.36 0.84
C LYS A 809 -3.74 -29.67 0.01
N THR A 810 -4.59 -28.85 0.64
CA THR A 810 -5.64 -28.09 -0.05
C THR A 810 -5.03 -27.08 -1.03
N MET A 811 -3.99 -26.37 -0.62
CA MET A 811 -3.30 -25.37 -1.44
C MET A 811 -2.59 -26.01 -2.63
N ASN A 812 -1.83 -27.09 -2.41
CA ASN A 812 -1.13 -27.79 -3.49
C ASN A 812 -2.11 -28.37 -4.52
N TYR A 813 -3.21 -28.97 -4.07
CA TYR A 813 -4.26 -29.47 -4.96
C TYR A 813 -4.88 -28.35 -5.81
N HIS A 814 -5.08 -27.17 -5.23
CA HIS A 814 -5.58 -26.01 -5.96
C HIS A 814 -4.59 -25.55 -7.03
N ASP A 815 -3.31 -25.45 -6.69
CA ASP A 815 -2.24 -25.01 -7.58
C ASP A 815 -2.02 -25.99 -8.75
N GLU A 816 -2.29 -27.29 -8.56
CA GLU A 816 -2.23 -28.31 -9.62
C GLU A 816 -3.43 -28.25 -10.59
N ILE A 817 -4.61 -27.87 -10.10
CA ILE A 817 -5.85 -27.92 -10.87
C ILE A 817 -6.15 -26.60 -11.58
N GLU A 818 -5.90 -25.46 -10.94
CA GLU A 818 -6.15 -24.16 -11.54
C GLU A 818 -5.05 -23.82 -12.55
N LYS A 819 -5.31 -24.16 -13.82
CA LYS A 819 -4.46 -23.73 -14.95
C LYS A 819 -4.97 -22.41 -15.49
N ILE A 820 -4.37 -21.30 -15.07
CA ILE A 820 -4.71 -19.97 -15.56
C ILE A 820 -4.50 -19.93 -17.08
N ASP A 821 -5.57 -19.63 -17.83
CA ASP A 821 -5.55 -19.49 -19.29
C ASP A 821 -6.08 -18.10 -19.65
N LEU A 822 -5.23 -17.22 -20.15
CA LEU A 822 -5.61 -15.85 -20.51
C LEU A 822 -5.61 -15.63 -22.03
N THR A 823 -5.84 -16.69 -22.81
CA THR A 823 -5.88 -16.62 -24.27
C THR A 823 -6.97 -15.65 -24.76
N GLN A 824 -6.55 -14.54 -25.39
CA GLN A 824 -7.43 -13.44 -25.78
C GLN A 824 -8.62 -13.87 -26.66
N SER A 825 -8.40 -14.83 -27.58
CA SER A 825 -9.47 -15.39 -28.44
C SER A 825 -10.55 -16.12 -27.62
N ASN A 826 -10.14 -16.95 -26.65
CA ASN A 826 -11.09 -17.68 -25.80
C ASN A 826 -11.80 -16.74 -24.82
N LEU A 827 -11.10 -15.72 -24.29
CA LEU A 827 -11.71 -14.68 -23.46
C LEU A 827 -12.72 -13.84 -24.25
N HIS A 828 -12.45 -13.52 -25.52
CA HIS A 828 -13.41 -12.84 -26.38
C HIS A 828 -14.68 -13.69 -26.59
N LYS A 829 -14.53 -14.99 -26.90
CA LYS A 829 -15.65 -15.93 -27.00
C LYS A 829 -16.45 -16.02 -25.69
N LEU A 830 -15.78 -15.98 -24.54
CA LEU A 830 -16.42 -15.96 -23.23
C LEU A 830 -17.26 -14.70 -22.99
N VAL A 831 -16.77 -13.52 -23.40
CA VAL A 831 -17.54 -12.26 -23.32
C VAL A 831 -18.77 -12.30 -24.23
N GLN A 832 -18.60 -12.74 -25.49
CA GLN A 832 -19.73 -12.89 -26.41
C GLN A 832 -20.76 -13.90 -25.90
N PHE A 833 -20.29 -15.02 -25.37
CA PHE A 833 -21.15 -16.01 -24.74
C PHE A 833 -21.90 -15.45 -23.53
N ASN A 834 -21.25 -14.61 -22.71
CA ASN A 834 -21.95 -13.91 -21.64
C ASN A 834 -23.04 -13.00 -22.21
N LEU A 835 -22.74 -12.13 -23.18
CA LEU A 835 -23.74 -11.21 -23.75
C LEU A 835 -25.00 -11.95 -24.26
N SER A 836 -24.83 -13.04 -25.01
CA SER A 836 -25.94 -13.87 -25.52
C SER A 836 -26.37 -15.01 -24.58
N LEU A 837 -26.01 -14.97 -23.29
CA LEU A 837 -26.19 -16.10 -22.36
C LEU A 837 -27.65 -16.55 -22.26
N LYS A 838 -28.58 -15.61 -22.11
CA LYS A 838 -30.01 -15.92 -21.98
C LYS A 838 -30.57 -16.62 -23.22
N GLU A 839 -30.26 -16.10 -24.40
CA GLU A 839 -30.69 -16.66 -25.69
C GLU A 839 -30.11 -18.06 -25.91
N ASN A 840 -28.83 -18.23 -25.59
CA ASN A 840 -28.17 -19.51 -25.71
C ASN A 840 -28.77 -20.56 -24.74
N LEU A 841 -29.11 -20.18 -23.50
CA LEU A 841 -29.75 -21.09 -22.55
C LEU A 841 -31.21 -21.40 -22.89
N ALA A 842 -31.92 -20.49 -23.55
CA ALA A 842 -33.29 -20.70 -24.02
C ALA A 842 -33.38 -21.67 -25.23
N ASN A 843 -32.24 -21.99 -25.87
CA ASN A 843 -32.13 -22.96 -26.95
C ASN A 843 -31.19 -24.13 -26.56
N PRO A 844 -31.73 -25.21 -25.96
CA PRO A 844 -30.96 -26.33 -25.44
C PRO A 844 -30.06 -27.02 -26.49
N LYS A 845 -30.50 -27.11 -27.75
CA LYS A 845 -29.70 -27.68 -28.85
C LYS A 845 -28.44 -26.85 -29.12
N LYS A 846 -28.61 -25.53 -29.31
CA LYS A 846 -27.49 -24.59 -29.50
C LYS A 846 -26.55 -24.57 -28.29
N PHE A 847 -27.11 -24.69 -27.08
CA PHE A 847 -26.32 -24.76 -25.85
C PHE A 847 -25.40 -25.99 -25.80
N GLN A 848 -25.87 -27.16 -26.26
CA GLN A 848 -25.03 -28.37 -26.31
C GLN A 848 -23.79 -28.17 -27.17
N GLU A 849 -23.96 -27.57 -28.35
CA GLU A 849 -22.84 -27.28 -29.26
C GLU A 849 -21.81 -26.37 -28.57
N ILE A 850 -22.26 -25.25 -28.00
CA ILE A 850 -21.37 -24.28 -27.33
C ILE A 850 -20.61 -24.92 -26.16
N LYS A 851 -21.26 -25.78 -25.39
CA LYS A 851 -20.68 -26.45 -24.21
C LYS A 851 -19.49 -27.34 -24.56
N THR A 852 -19.42 -27.86 -25.79
CA THR A 852 -18.29 -28.67 -26.24
C THR A 852 -17.02 -27.85 -26.49
N GLY A 853 -17.16 -26.53 -26.70
CA GLY A 853 -16.08 -25.61 -26.99
C GLY A 853 -15.07 -25.48 -25.87
N GLU A 854 -13.81 -25.28 -26.25
CA GLU A 854 -12.68 -25.18 -25.32
C GLU A 854 -12.82 -24.01 -24.34
N PHE A 855 -13.21 -22.81 -24.81
CA PHE A 855 -13.44 -21.65 -23.94
C PHE A 855 -14.46 -21.93 -22.83
N PHE A 856 -15.52 -22.69 -23.12
CA PHE A 856 -16.56 -23.01 -22.15
C PHE A 856 -16.01 -23.97 -21.08
N LYS A 857 -15.32 -25.04 -21.51
CA LYS A 857 -14.71 -26.02 -20.62
C LYS A 857 -13.63 -25.38 -19.74
N ASN A 858 -12.85 -24.44 -20.28
CA ASN A 858 -11.78 -23.77 -19.56
C ASN A 858 -12.31 -22.76 -18.56
N TYR A 859 -13.32 -21.94 -18.91
CA TYR A 859 -13.70 -20.79 -18.06
C TYR A 859 -15.01 -20.92 -17.30
N VAL A 860 -15.99 -21.69 -17.79
CA VAL A 860 -17.34 -21.71 -17.19
C VAL A 860 -17.40 -22.79 -16.09
N LYS A 861 -17.25 -22.37 -14.83
CA LYS A 861 -17.37 -23.26 -13.66
C LYS A 861 -18.81 -23.72 -13.46
N SER A 862 -19.76 -22.78 -13.48
CA SER A 862 -21.21 -23.05 -13.40
C SER A 862 -21.98 -21.87 -14.00
N ILE A 863 -23.22 -22.12 -14.38
CA ILE A 863 -24.18 -21.09 -14.80
C ILE A 863 -25.26 -21.03 -13.73
N LYS A 864 -25.40 -19.89 -13.08
CA LYS A 864 -26.36 -19.66 -12.00
C LYS A 864 -27.39 -18.64 -12.43
N CYS A 865 -28.43 -18.45 -11.64
CA CYS A 865 -29.41 -17.40 -11.87
C CYS A 865 -29.72 -16.58 -10.61
N ILE A 866 -30.17 -15.35 -10.86
CA ILE A 866 -30.81 -14.46 -9.89
C ILE A 866 -32.29 -14.43 -10.25
N PRO A 867 -33.19 -14.96 -9.39
CA PRO A 867 -34.63 -14.86 -9.64
C PRO A 867 -35.13 -13.42 -9.57
N ALA A 868 -36.13 -13.13 -10.39
CA ALA A 868 -36.91 -11.90 -10.33
C ALA A 868 -37.96 -12.01 -9.19
N PHE A 869 -37.46 -12.07 -7.95
CA PHE A 869 -38.23 -12.37 -6.73
C PHE A 869 -39.51 -11.55 -6.57
N GLN A 870 -39.51 -10.30 -7.05
CA GLN A 870 -40.65 -9.40 -7.01
C GLN A 870 -41.89 -9.98 -7.70
N HIS A 871 -41.75 -10.73 -8.80
CA HIS A 871 -42.88 -11.37 -9.48
C HIS A 871 -43.50 -12.51 -8.67
N PHE A 872 -42.79 -13.02 -7.67
CA PHE A 872 -43.25 -14.07 -6.76
C PHE A 872 -43.64 -13.50 -5.39
N GLY A 873 -43.73 -12.17 -5.24
CA GLY A 873 -44.08 -11.52 -3.98
C GLY A 873 -42.96 -11.51 -2.93
N PHE A 874 -41.71 -11.71 -3.34
CA PHE A 874 -40.54 -11.64 -2.45
C PHE A 874 -39.56 -10.53 -2.83
N GLU A 875 -38.65 -10.23 -1.94
CA GLU A 875 -37.54 -9.32 -2.16
C GLU A 875 -36.26 -9.89 -1.54
N GLN A 876 -35.15 -9.69 -2.25
CA GLN A 876 -33.84 -10.08 -1.75
C GLN A 876 -33.34 -8.99 -0.79
N PHE A 877 -33.15 -9.36 0.46
CA PHE A 877 -32.76 -8.46 1.52
C PHE A 877 -31.35 -8.78 2.04
N PHE A 878 -30.57 -7.76 2.38
CA PHE A 878 -29.26 -7.89 2.99
C PHE A 878 -29.23 -7.18 4.33
N LEU A 879 -28.57 -7.81 5.30
CA LEU A 879 -28.28 -7.25 6.61
C LEU A 879 -26.78 -7.34 6.86
N TYR A 880 -26.12 -6.19 6.89
CA TYR A 880 -24.86 -6.03 7.59
C TYR A 880 -25.15 -5.69 9.05
N MET A 881 -24.44 -6.31 10.00
CA MET A 881 -24.50 -5.90 11.41
C MET A 881 -23.17 -6.13 12.12
N TYR A 882 -22.83 -5.25 13.06
CA TYR A 882 -21.74 -5.40 14.02
C TYR A 882 -22.30 -5.12 15.42
N PRO A 883 -22.41 -6.15 16.28
CA PRO A 883 -22.96 -5.98 17.62
C PRO A 883 -21.90 -5.59 18.65
N THR A 884 -22.34 -4.99 19.75
CA THR A 884 -21.51 -4.75 20.95
C THR A 884 -21.36 -6.01 21.80
N ASP A 885 -22.40 -6.86 21.84
CA ASP A 885 -22.40 -8.16 22.52
C ASP A 885 -22.99 -9.23 21.61
N MET A 886 -22.12 -10.16 21.19
CA MET A 886 -22.49 -11.29 20.34
C MET A 886 -23.25 -12.38 21.10
N ASP A 887 -23.05 -12.50 22.42
CA ASP A 887 -23.58 -13.59 23.21
C ASP A 887 -25.09 -13.42 23.47
N GLU A 888 -25.59 -12.18 23.47
CA GLU A 888 -27.01 -11.81 23.59
C GLU A 888 -27.82 -12.00 22.29
N ILE A 889 -27.17 -12.33 21.16
CA ILE A 889 -27.87 -12.57 19.90
C ILE A 889 -28.42 -13.99 19.87
N ASP A 890 -29.75 -14.12 19.83
CA ASP A 890 -30.36 -15.38 19.40
C ASP A 890 -30.16 -15.58 17.90
N PHE A 891 -29.16 -16.40 17.56
CA PHE A 891 -28.85 -16.74 16.18
C PHE A 891 -29.88 -17.64 15.51
N LYS A 892 -30.69 -18.41 16.25
CA LYS A 892 -31.77 -19.19 15.64
C LYS A 892 -32.87 -18.25 15.15
N LEU A 893 -33.16 -17.21 15.93
CA LEU A 893 -34.11 -16.17 15.54
C LEU A 893 -33.56 -15.29 14.42
N LEU A 894 -32.29 -14.86 14.52
CA LEU A 894 -31.61 -14.09 13.48
C LEU A 894 -31.56 -14.85 12.15
N LEU A 895 -31.24 -16.15 12.20
CA LEU A 895 -31.21 -17.05 11.05
C LEU A 895 -32.51 -17.85 10.93
N SER A 896 -33.65 -17.21 11.17
CA SER A 896 -34.97 -17.79 10.91
C SER A 896 -35.10 -18.27 9.45
N ASN A 897 -36.22 -18.93 9.15
CA ASN A 897 -36.37 -19.84 8.01
C ASN A 897 -36.17 -19.26 6.59
N THR A 898 -35.76 -18.00 6.40
CA THR A 898 -35.57 -17.40 5.08
C THR A 898 -34.16 -16.88 4.77
N PHE A 899 -33.15 -17.14 5.62
CA PHE A 899 -31.76 -16.83 5.28
C PHE A 899 -31.30 -17.59 4.02
N GLN A 900 -30.54 -16.96 3.16
CA GLN A 900 -29.92 -17.57 1.97
C GLN A 900 -28.43 -17.76 2.15
N LYS A 901 -27.76 -16.80 2.79
CA LYS A 901 -26.31 -16.84 3.01
C LYS A 901 -25.92 -16.03 4.23
N VAL A 902 -24.89 -16.51 4.93
CA VAL A 902 -24.20 -15.79 6.00
C VAL A 902 -22.73 -15.70 5.65
N LYS A 903 -22.12 -14.54 5.86
CA LYS A 903 -20.67 -14.32 5.77
C LYS A 903 -20.19 -13.50 6.96
N TYR A 904 -18.91 -13.63 7.28
CA TYR A 904 -18.23 -12.82 8.30
C TYR A 904 -16.74 -12.68 7.92
N PRO A 905 -16.04 -11.62 8.37
CA PRO A 905 -14.62 -11.44 8.06
C PRO A 905 -13.77 -12.55 8.69
N ALA A 906 -12.67 -12.92 8.02
CA ALA A 906 -11.66 -13.80 8.57
C ALA A 906 -10.78 -13.02 9.57
N CYS A 907 -11.29 -12.78 10.77
CA CYS A 907 -10.56 -12.16 11.88
C CYS A 907 -11.01 -12.74 13.22
N ILE A 908 -10.14 -12.67 14.22
CA ILE A 908 -10.40 -13.12 15.58
C ILE A 908 -10.34 -11.88 16.47
N ASP A 909 -11.50 -11.37 16.84
CA ASP A 909 -11.66 -10.20 17.71
C ASP A 909 -12.84 -10.43 18.69
N GLU A 910 -13.10 -9.46 19.56
CA GLU A 910 -14.16 -9.48 20.58
C GLU A 910 -15.58 -9.53 20.01
N SER A 911 -15.78 -8.93 18.83
CA SER A 911 -17.03 -8.97 18.08
C SER A 911 -16.75 -9.13 16.58
N ASN A 912 -17.59 -9.88 15.88
CA ASN A 912 -17.48 -10.13 14.44
C ASN A 912 -18.66 -9.49 13.71
N SER A 913 -18.37 -8.78 12.60
CA SER A 913 -19.45 -8.37 11.70
C SER A 913 -20.05 -9.56 10.96
N LEU A 914 -21.34 -9.45 10.65
CA LEU A 914 -22.08 -10.42 9.85
C LEU A 914 -22.63 -9.72 8.62
N LEU A 915 -22.51 -10.37 7.47
CA LEU A 915 -23.26 -10.02 6.27
C LEU A 915 -24.19 -11.18 5.93
N ILE A 916 -25.48 -10.98 6.15
CA ILE A 916 -26.53 -11.97 5.97
C ILE A 916 -27.39 -11.56 4.77
N LYS A 917 -27.76 -12.54 3.96
CA LYS A 917 -28.68 -12.38 2.83
C LYS A 917 -29.94 -13.18 3.15
N TYR A 918 -31.11 -12.57 3.02
CA TYR A 918 -32.42 -13.13 3.28
C TYR A 918 -33.31 -13.05 2.04
N LEU A 919 -34.36 -13.87 2.05
CA LEU A 919 -35.55 -13.67 1.25
C LEU A 919 -36.69 -13.22 2.17
N MET A 920 -37.31 -12.07 1.87
CA MET A 920 -38.42 -11.54 2.68
C MET A 920 -39.62 -11.20 1.79
N PRO A 921 -40.83 -11.03 2.36
CA PRO A 921 -41.95 -10.48 1.62
C PRO A 921 -41.62 -9.14 0.96
N TYR A 922 -42.11 -8.96 -0.27
CA TYR A 922 -41.84 -7.76 -1.07
C TYR A 922 -42.31 -6.48 -0.36
N ARG A 923 -41.44 -5.46 -0.25
CA ARG A 923 -41.69 -4.16 0.41
C ARG A 923 -42.13 -4.24 1.87
N SER A 924 -42.06 -5.40 2.52
CA SER A 924 -42.43 -5.58 3.92
C SER A 924 -41.40 -6.46 4.66
N PRO A 925 -40.11 -6.07 4.69
CA PRO A 925 -39.11 -6.80 5.45
C PRO A 925 -39.40 -6.74 6.96
N ASN A 926 -39.34 -7.88 7.64
CA ASN A 926 -39.52 -7.92 9.09
C ASN A 926 -38.21 -7.60 9.80
N LEU A 927 -38.03 -6.33 10.19
CA LEU A 927 -36.86 -5.85 10.93
C LEU A 927 -37.09 -5.74 12.43
N LYS A 928 -38.25 -6.19 12.95
CA LYS A 928 -38.61 -6.06 14.37
C LYS A 928 -37.54 -6.62 15.31
N TYR A 929 -36.94 -7.76 14.96
CA TYR A 929 -35.88 -8.34 15.79
C TYR A 929 -34.63 -7.46 15.82
N ILE A 930 -34.21 -6.91 14.68
CA ILE A 930 -33.07 -5.99 14.61
C ILE A 930 -33.38 -4.70 15.36
N HIS A 931 -34.57 -4.12 15.16
CA HIS A 931 -35.01 -2.93 15.91
C HIS A 931 -35.09 -3.20 17.41
N TRP A 932 -35.50 -4.38 17.85
CA TRP A 932 -35.49 -4.77 19.26
C TRP A 932 -34.06 -4.88 19.81
N LEU A 933 -33.15 -5.52 19.07
CA LEU A 933 -31.73 -5.61 19.44
C LEU A 933 -31.07 -4.22 19.50
N THR A 934 -31.41 -3.32 18.58
CA THR A 934 -30.85 -1.96 18.48
C THR A 934 -31.45 -1.03 19.53
N LYS A 935 -32.78 -0.90 19.60
CA LYS A 935 -33.46 0.14 20.38
C LYS A 935 -33.71 -0.27 21.84
N ALA A 936 -34.19 -1.49 22.05
CA ALA A 936 -34.56 -1.98 23.39
C ALA A 936 -33.35 -2.57 24.12
N LYS A 937 -32.65 -3.54 23.50
CA LYS A 937 -31.49 -4.21 24.08
C LYS A 937 -30.20 -3.38 24.00
N LYS A 938 -30.08 -2.49 23.02
CA LYS A 938 -28.88 -1.65 22.77
C LYS A 938 -27.60 -2.47 22.59
N ILE A 939 -27.71 -3.63 21.93
CA ILE A 939 -26.59 -4.54 21.67
C ILE A 939 -26.06 -4.47 20.23
N ILE A 940 -26.65 -3.64 19.37
CA ILE A 940 -26.18 -3.40 18.00
C ILE A 940 -25.39 -2.10 17.96
N ARG A 941 -24.13 -2.17 17.55
CA ARG A 941 -23.31 -0.96 17.36
C ARG A 941 -23.57 -0.32 16.01
N GLU A 942 -23.70 -1.12 14.97
CA GLU A 942 -23.96 -0.63 13.63
C GLU A 942 -24.68 -1.70 12.81
N TYR A 943 -25.57 -1.27 11.92
CA TYR A 943 -26.19 -2.14 10.93
C TYR A 943 -26.51 -1.39 9.65
N VAL A 944 -26.58 -2.12 8.54
CA VAL A 944 -27.14 -1.65 7.26
C VAL A 944 -28.07 -2.72 6.75
N ALA A 945 -29.32 -2.37 6.55
CA ALA A 945 -30.37 -3.30 6.14
C ALA A 945 -31.01 -2.77 4.84
N PHE A 946 -30.90 -3.51 3.74
CA PHE A 946 -31.25 -2.99 2.42
C PHE A 946 -31.75 -4.06 1.46
N SER A 947 -32.56 -3.63 0.50
CA SER A 947 -32.95 -4.43 -0.66
C SER A 947 -32.28 -3.94 -1.95
N VAL A 948 -32.32 -4.77 -2.99
CA VAL A 948 -31.71 -4.48 -4.28
C VAL A 948 -32.78 -4.04 -5.27
N LYS A 949 -32.58 -2.87 -5.85
CA LYS A 949 -33.45 -2.26 -6.88
C LYS A 949 -33.01 -2.61 -8.30
N LYS A 950 -31.69 -2.61 -8.54
CA LYS A 950 -31.11 -2.86 -9.87
C LYS A 950 -29.73 -3.49 -9.75
N ILE A 951 -29.39 -4.35 -10.70
CA ILE A 951 -28.08 -5.02 -10.76
C ILE A 951 -27.40 -4.70 -12.09
N TYR A 952 -26.16 -4.24 -12.02
CA TYR A 952 -25.26 -4.07 -13.15
C TYR A 952 -24.16 -5.12 -13.10
N GLN A 953 -23.98 -5.87 -14.17
CA GLN A 953 -22.89 -6.83 -14.29
C GLN A 953 -21.76 -6.25 -15.14
N VAL A 954 -20.57 -6.12 -14.54
CA VAL A 954 -19.33 -5.87 -15.26
C VAL A 954 -18.69 -7.20 -15.63
N PHE A 955 -18.48 -7.39 -16.93
CA PHE A 955 -17.88 -8.60 -17.48
C PHE A 955 -17.11 -8.27 -18.77
N GLN A 956 -15.84 -7.94 -18.63
CA GLN A 956 -15.00 -7.49 -19.75
C GLN A 956 -13.55 -7.95 -19.56
N PHE A 957 -12.88 -8.31 -20.66
CA PHE A 957 -11.47 -8.72 -20.69
C PHE A 957 -10.67 -7.97 -21.75
N GLN A 958 -11.20 -6.83 -22.22
CA GLN A 958 -10.55 -6.00 -23.23
C GLN A 958 -9.50 -5.08 -22.61
N THR A 959 -9.59 -4.84 -21.30
CA THR A 959 -8.68 -3.99 -20.53
C THR A 959 -8.00 -4.79 -19.42
N ASN A 960 -6.87 -4.29 -18.91
CA ASN A 960 -6.06 -4.90 -17.83
C ASN A 960 -5.52 -6.30 -18.12
N LEU A 961 -5.30 -6.64 -19.39
CA LEU A 961 -4.62 -7.86 -19.81
C LEU A 961 -3.44 -7.51 -20.71
N ASN A 962 -2.28 -8.11 -20.43
CA ASN A 962 -1.06 -8.00 -21.23
C ASN A 962 -0.51 -9.41 -21.56
N PRO A 963 0.57 -9.55 -22.35
CA PRO A 963 1.13 -10.86 -22.69
C PRO A 963 1.59 -11.70 -21.49
N ASP A 964 1.90 -11.07 -20.36
CA ASP A 964 2.35 -11.71 -19.12
C ASP A 964 1.19 -12.03 -18.15
N GLY A 965 -0.04 -11.60 -18.45
CA GLY A 965 -1.25 -11.88 -17.70
C GLY A 965 -2.03 -10.62 -17.28
N TRP A 966 -2.64 -10.65 -16.08
CA TRP A 966 -3.40 -9.51 -15.56
C TRP A 966 -2.49 -8.31 -15.25
N ASP A 967 -2.91 -7.12 -15.67
CA ASP A 967 -2.18 -5.86 -15.47
C ASP A 967 -2.93 -4.91 -14.53
N TYR A 968 -3.09 -5.33 -13.28
CA TYR A 968 -3.78 -4.59 -12.21
C TYR A 968 -2.83 -3.63 -11.50
N LYS A 969 -2.45 -2.54 -12.20
CA LYS A 969 -1.60 -1.50 -11.64
C LYS A 969 -2.41 -0.36 -11.04
N LEU A 970 -2.07 0.03 -9.81
CA LEU A 970 -2.69 1.12 -9.05
C LEU A 970 -2.81 2.41 -9.87
N ASP A 971 -1.72 2.78 -10.54
CA ASP A 971 -1.65 4.04 -11.30
C ASP A 971 -2.54 4.06 -12.53
N LYS A 972 -2.75 2.90 -13.17
CA LYS A 972 -3.67 2.79 -14.30
C LYS A 972 -5.10 3.04 -13.83
N PHE A 973 -5.46 2.49 -12.68
CA PHE A 973 -6.76 2.76 -12.07
C PHE A 973 -6.91 4.23 -11.66
N LYS A 974 -5.88 4.82 -11.02
CA LYS A 974 -5.90 6.25 -10.65
C LYS A 974 -6.12 7.16 -11.87
N ILE A 975 -5.36 6.94 -12.95
CA ILE A 975 -5.50 7.71 -14.20
C ILE A 975 -6.88 7.50 -14.82
N TYR A 976 -7.36 6.25 -14.89
CA TYR A 976 -8.69 5.94 -15.40
C TYR A 976 -9.77 6.68 -14.62
N MET A 977 -9.74 6.57 -13.29
CA MET A 977 -10.67 7.23 -12.39
C MET A 977 -10.66 8.75 -12.59
N GLN A 978 -9.49 9.38 -12.61
CA GLN A 978 -9.37 10.83 -12.80
C GLN A 978 -9.91 11.27 -14.17
N ASN A 979 -9.65 10.52 -15.23
CA ASN A 979 -10.20 10.83 -16.55
C ASN A 979 -11.74 10.72 -16.57
N ILE A 980 -12.32 9.71 -15.93
CA ILE A 980 -13.79 9.58 -15.80
C ILE A 980 -14.39 10.75 -15.01
N LEU A 981 -13.71 11.21 -13.96
CA LEU A 981 -14.19 12.30 -13.11
C LEU A 981 -14.04 13.68 -13.76
N PHE A 982 -12.96 13.91 -14.51
CA PHE A 982 -12.53 15.27 -14.90
C PHE A 982 -12.53 15.53 -16.40
N ASN A 983 -12.48 14.49 -17.25
CA ASN A 983 -12.43 14.66 -18.69
C ASN A 983 -13.78 14.27 -19.33
N PRO A 984 -14.65 15.24 -19.66
CA PRO A 984 -15.97 14.96 -20.24
C PRO A 984 -15.89 14.31 -21.63
N ASN A 985 -14.76 14.46 -22.34
CA ASN A 985 -14.54 13.87 -23.66
C ASN A 985 -13.90 12.47 -23.58
N TYR A 986 -13.67 11.95 -22.37
CA TYR A 986 -13.06 10.64 -22.20
C TYR A 986 -14.05 9.51 -22.51
N ASN A 987 -14.04 9.09 -23.77
CA ASN A 987 -14.82 7.96 -24.24
C ASN A 987 -13.98 6.70 -24.28
N ILE A 988 -14.28 5.77 -23.36
CA ILE A 988 -13.76 4.40 -23.44
C ILE A 988 -14.83 3.52 -24.06
N VAL A 989 -14.47 2.83 -25.13
CA VAL A 989 -15.28 1.76 -25.69
C VAL A 989 -15.15 0.55 -24.78
N LEU A 990 -16.14 0.35 -23.92
CA LEU A 990 -16.26 -0.85 -23.07
C LEU A 990 -17.51 -1.64 -23.49
N PRO A 991 -17.50 -2.99 -23.38
CA PRO A 991 -18.66 -3.81 -23.66
C PRO A 991 -19.88 -3.36 -22.86
N GLU A 992 -21.06 -3.54 -23.44
CA GLU A 992 -22.33 -3.21 -22.79
C GLU A 992 -22.46 -3.98 -21.47
N MET A 993 -22.90 -3.28 -20.42
CA MET A 993 -23.18 -3.90 -19.13
C MET A 993 -24.55 -4.54 -19.21
N LYS A 994 -24.67 -5.79 -18.73
CA LYS A 994 -26.01 -6.33 -18.50
C LYS A 994 -26.64 -5.64 -17.30
N ILE A 995 -27.86 -5.20 -17.49
CA ILE A 995 -28.68 -4.56 -16.46
C ILE A 995 -29.84 -5.50 -16.16
N PHE A 996 -30.12 -5.69 -14.87
CA PHE A 996 -31.30 -6.38 -14.41
C PHE A 996 -32.09 -5.45 -13.49
N ASP A 997 -33.23 -4.99 -13.96
CA ASP A 997 -34.13 -4.10 -13.23
C ASP A 997 -35.06 -4.95 -12.36
N LEU A 998 -35.04 -4.72 -11.04
CA LEU A 998 -35.89 -5.42 -10.07
C LEU A 998 -37.06 -4.53 -9.60
N GLU A 999 -37.12 -3.26 -10.04
CA GLU A 999 -38.23 -2.34 -9.73
C GLU A 999 -39.40 -2.45 -10.72
N GLU A 1000 -39.23 -3.17 -11.84
CA GLU A 1000 -40.29 -3.32 -12.85
C GLU A 1000 -41.60 -3.81 -12.23
N LYS A 1001 -42.69 -3.13 -12.62
CA LYS A 1001 -43.99 -3.11 -11.94
C LYS A 1001 -44.48 -4.52 -11.61
N PHE A 1002 -44.58 -4.81 -10.32
CA PHE A 1002 -45.53 -5.75 -9.77
C PHE A 1002 -46.90 -5.42 -10.37
N THR A 1003 -47.32 -6.15 -11.40
CA THR A 1003 -48.74 -6.25 -11.75
C THR A 1003 -49.39 -6.89 -10.54
N SER A 1004 -50.56 -6.40 -10.13
CA SER A 1004 -51.30 -6.82 -8.92
C SER A 1004 -51.58 -8.34 -8.80
N GLU A 1005 -51.17 -9.13 -9.78
CA GLU A 1005 -51.22 -10.58 -9.85
C GLU A 1005 -49.78 -11.14 -9.82
N GLY A 1006 -49.15 -11.19 -8.64
CA GLY A 1006 -47.92 -11.97 -8.45
C GLY A 1006 -48.19 -13.47 -8.60
N PHE A 1007 -47.16 -14.27 -8.93
CA PHE A 1007 -47.31 -15.72 -9.01
C PHE A 1007 -47.56 -16.32 -7.62
N SER A 1008 -48.72 -16.95 -7.44
CA SER A 1008 -49.11 -17.62 -6.20
C SER A 1008 -48.27 -18.89 -5.96
N PRO A 1009 -48.24 -19.45 -4.74
CA PRO A 1009 -47.49 -20.67 -4.43
C PRO A 1009 -47.88 -21.88 -5.30
N ASN A 1010 -49.10 -21.87 -5.84
CA ASN A 1010 -49.66 -22.94 -6.66
C ASN A 1010 -49.46 -22.71 -8.17
N SER A 1011 -48.79 -21.62 -8.57
CA SER A 1011 -48.56 -21.34 -9.99
C SER A 1011 -47.45 -22.24 -10.58
N PRO A 1012 -47.55 -22.63 -11.87
CA PRO A 1012 -46.50 -23.40 -12.54
C PRO A 1012 -45.13 -22.71 -12.54
N GLU A 1013 -45.10 -21.37 -12.53
CA GLU A 1013 -43.88 -20.57 -12.46
C GLU A 1013 -43.25 -20.66 -11.08
N PHE A 1014 -44.04 -20.63 -10.00
CA PHE A 1014 -43.54 -20.77 -8.64
C PHE A 1014 -42.97 -22.17 -8.39
N GLU A 1015 -43.65 -23.21 -8.90
CA GLU A 1015 -43.15 -24.58 -8.90
C GLU A 1015 -41.83 -24.68 -9.67
N SER A 1016 -41.80 -24.14 -10.89
CA SER A 1016 -40.59 -24.08 -11.73
C SER A 1016 -39.44 -23.39 -11.02
N LEU A 1017 -39.70 -22.25 -10.35
CA LEU A 1017 -38.68 -21.52 -9.60
C LEU A 1017 -38.19 -22.34 -8.41
N SER A 1018 -39.10 -22.92 -7.63
CA SER A 1018 -38.80 -23.74 -6.45
C SER A 1018 -37.95 -24.96 -6.78
N ASP A 1019 -38.06 -25.49 -8.01
CA ASP A 1019 -37.28 -26.61 -8.50
C ASP A 1019 -35.84 -26.27 -8.88
N ILE A 1020 -35.61 -25.03 -9.35
CA ILE A 1020 -34.29 -24.57 -9.80
C ILE A 1020 -33.58 -23.66 -8.80
N TYR A 1021 -34.31 -23.20 -7.79
CA TYR A 1021 -33.84 -22.31 -6.77
C TYR A 1021 -34.39 -22.74 -5.41
N ASN A 1022 -33.49 -23.09 -4.50
CA ASN A 1022 -33.80 -23.24 -3.09
C ASN A 1022 -33.18 -22.07 -2.31
N TRP A 1023 -32.18 -22.30 -1.46
CA TRP A 1023 -31.37 -21.21 -0.89
C TRP A 1023 -30.30 -20.64 -1.84
N HIS A 1024 -30.12 -21.26 -3.00
CA HIS A 1024 -29.04 -21.08 -3.96
C HIS A 1024 -29.55 -21.60 -5.30
N SER A 1025 -29.17 -20.93 -6.38
CA SER A 1025 -29.41 -21.43 -7.73
C SER A 1025 -28.70 -22.77 -7.94
N ILE A 1026 -29.38 -23.71 -8.58
CA ILE A 1026 -28.74 -24.87 -9.19
C ILE A 1026 -27.78 -24.43 -10.30
N ASP A 1027 -26.90 -25.34 -10.74
CA ASP A 1027 -26.08 -25.13 -11.93
C ASP A 1027 -26.88 -25.45 -13.19
N LEU A 1028 -27.38 -24.41 -13.87
CA LEU A 1028 -28.26 -24.54 -15.04
C LEU A 1028 -27.61 -25.38 -16.16
N LYS A 1029 -26.29 -25.29 -16.35
CA LYS A 1029 -25.59 -26.01 -17.43
C LYS A 1029 -25.59 -27.53 -17.26
N SER A 1030 -25.84 -28.03 -16.05
CA SER A 1030 -25.86 -29.46 -15.75
C SER A 1030 -27.19 -30.09 -16.17
N TYR A 1031 -28.28 -29.33 -16.11
CA TYR A 1031 -29.64 -29.80 -16.39
C TYR A 1031 -30.06 -29.56 -17.84
N LEU A 1032 -29.57 -28.48 -18.45
CA LEU A 1032 -29.74 -28.24 -19.89
C LEU A 1032 -28.96 -29.24 -20.77
N SER A 1033 -28.25 -30.21 -20.17
CA SER A 1033 -27.47 -31.26 -20.84
C SER A 1033 -27.83 -32.68 -20.44
N GLY A 1034 -28.87 -32.87 -19.63
CA GLY A 1034 -29.28 -34.18 -19.13
C GLY A 1034 -30.52 -34.74 -19.83
N LYS A 1035 -30.89 -35.99 -19.53
CA LYS A 1035 -32.14 -36.63 -19.98
C LYS A 1035 -33.41 -36.11 -19.27
N THR A 1036 -33.28 -35.14 -18.37
CA THR A 1036 -34.38 -34.63 -17.52
C THR A 1036 -35.14 -33.49 -18.21
N HIS A 1037 -36.05 -33.84 -19.12
CA HIS A 1037 -36.86 -32.88 -19.91
C HIS A 1037 -37.66 -31.87 -19.06
N VAL A 1038 -38.11 -32.27 -17.86
CA VAL A 1038 -38.91 -31.40 -16.97
C VAL A 1038 -38.12 -30.18 -16.50
N LYS A 1039 -36.91 -30.36 -15.96
CA LYS A 1039 -36.07 -29.24 -15.49
C LYS A 1039 -35.61 -28.33 -16.62
N GLU A 1040 -35.36 -28.90 -17.80
CA GLU A 1040 -35.07 -28.11 -19.01
C GLU A 1040 -36.26 -27.22 -19.38
N HIS A 1041 -37.48 -27.75 -19.32
CA HIS A 1041 -38.71 -26.98 -19.56
C HIS A 1041 -38.89 -25.86 -18.51
N HIS A 1042 -38.70 -26.15 -17.22
CA HIS A 1042 -38.77 -25.14 -16.16
C HIS A 1042 -37.76 -24.00 -16.38
N ILE A 1043 -36.49 -24.32 -16.68
CA ILE A 1043 -35.44 -23.32 -16.94
C ILE A 1043 -35.79 -22.46 -18.17
N THR A 1044 -36.15 -23.09 -19.28
CA THR A 1044 -36.45 -22.38 -20.54
C THR A 1044 -37.71 -21.53 -20.42
N GLY A 1045 -38.74 -22.00 -19.72
CA GLY A 1045 -39.96 -21.25 -19.42
C GLY A 1045 -39.68 -19.99 -18.60
N LEU A 1046 -38.92 -20.10 -17.50
CA LEU A 1046 -38.55 -18.97 -16.67
C LEU A 1046 -37.68 -17.94 -17.41
N LEU A 1047 -36.75 -18.39 -18.28
CA LEU A 1047 -35.93 -17.50 -19.10
C LEU A 1047 -36.75 -16.73 -20.13
N LYS A 1048 -37.70 -17.39 -20.81
CA LYS A 1048 -38.58 -16.76 -21.82
C LYS A 1048 -39.50 -15.71 -21.20
N LYS A 1049 -39.95 -15.94 -19.96
CA LYS A 1049 -40.79 -15.02 -19.19
C LYS A 1049 -40.00 -13.93 -18.44
N ASN A 1050 -38.68 -13.86 -18.58
CA ASN A 1050 -37.79 -12.93 -17.86
C ASN A 1050 -37.79 -13.09 -16.32
N LEU A 1051 -38.18 -14.25 -15.81
CA LEU A 1051 -38.33 -14.50 -14.37
C LEU A 1051 -37.01 -14.90 -13.69
N ILE A 1052 -35.97 -15.20 -14.47
CA ILE A 1052 -34.61 -15.46 -13.95
C ILE A 1052 -33.55 -14.75 -14.81
N PHE A 1053 -32.54 -14.20 -14.15
CA PHE A 1053 -31.37 -13.58 -14.78
C PHE A 1053 -30.14 -14.49 -14.68
N PRO A 1054 -29.68 -15.11 -15.79
CA PRO A 1054 -28.54 -16.03 -15.75
C PRO A 1054 -27.20 -15.29 -15.71
N TYR A 1055 -26.24 -15.84 -14.96
CA TYR A 1055 -24.88 -15.32 -14.85
C TYR A 1055 -23.83 -16.44 -14.74
N LEU A 1056 -22.60 -16.12 -15.10
CA LEU A 1056 -21.48 -17.06 -15.10
C LEU A 1056 -20.72 -17.04 -13.78
N SER A 1057 -20.44 -18.23 -13.25
CA SER A 1057 -19.35 -18.44 -12.30
C SER A 1057 -18.12 -18.91 -13.07
N LEU A 1058 -16.99 -18.23 -12.86
CA LEU A 1058 -15.76 -18.48 -13.61
C LEU A 1058 -14.79 -19.43 -12.87
N LYS A 1059 -13.84 -19.98 -13.61
CA LYS A 1059 -12.63 -20.69 -13.13
C LYS A 1059 -11.46 -20.42 -14.09
N ASN A 1060 -10.24 -20.77 -13.70
CA ASN A 1060 -9.04 -20.71 -14.54
C ASN A 1060 -8.69 -19.29 -15.04
N LEU A 1061 -9.14 -18.27 -14.32
CA LEU A 1061 -8.80 -16.86 -14.58
C LEU A 1061 -7.93 -16.27 -13.47
N GLY A 1062 -7.63 -17.00 -12.39
CA GLY A 1062 -6.76 -16.51 -11.32
C GLY A 1062 -7.37 -15.42 -10.45
N PHE A 1063 -8.71 -15.23 -10.44
CA PHE A 1063 -9.40 -14.35 -9.50
C PHE A 1063 -9.48 -15.01 -8.11
N GLN A 1064 -8.66 -14.53 -7.16
CA GLN A 1064 -8.51 -15.14 -5.83
C GLN A 1064 -9.21 -14.34 -4.72
N GLU A 1065 -9.43 -13.04 -4.93
CA GLU A 1065 -9.90 -12.12 -3.90
C GLU A 1065 -11.19 -11.40 -4.30
N LYS A 1066 -11.91 -10.89 -3.28
CA LYS A 1066 -13.12 -10.09 -3.47
C LYS A 1066 -13.24 -8.98 -2.44
N ILE A 1067 -13.64 -7.80 -2.91
CA ILE A 1067 -14.00 -6.65 -2.07
C ILE A 1067 -15.50 -6.39 -2.20
N TYR A 1068 -16.12 -6.05 -1.08
CA TYR A 1068 -17.48 -5.50 -1.03
C TYR A 1068 -17.41 -4.06 -0.52
N ALA A 1069 -17.91 -3.10 -1.29
CA ALA A 1069 -18.15 -1.74 -0.80
C ALA A 1069 -19.67 -1.54 -0.62
N ILE A 1070 -20.13 -1.11 0.56
CA ILE A 1070 -21.55 -0.79 0.80
C ILE A 1070 -21.63 0.70 1.12
N LEU A 1071 -22.30 1.45 0.25
CA LEU A 1071 -22.42 2.90 0.28
C LEU A 1071 -23.90 3.27 0.49
N PRO A 1072 -24.38 3.36 1.73
CA PRO A 1072 -25.73 3.85 2.00
C PRO A 1072 -25.84 5.34 1.66
N ASN A 1073 -27.06 5.79 1.34
CA ASN A 1073 -27.39 7.21 1.17
C ASN A 1073 -26.51 7.95 0.13
N VAL A 1074 -26.49 7.47 -1.11
CA VAL A 1074 -25.71 8.04 -2.22
C VAL A 1074 -26.65 8.63 -3.27
N LYS A 1075 -26.35 9.85 -3.74
CA LYS A 1075 -27.10 10.51 -4.82
C LYS A 1075 -27.06 9.70 -6.11
N LYS A 1076 -28.17 9.65 -6.86
CA LYS A 1076 -28.29 8.89 -8.11
C LYS A 1076 -27.24 9.26 -9.17
N GLU A 1077 -26.90 10.55 -9.30
CA GLU A 1077 -25.84 11.02 -10.19
C GLU A 1077 -24.47 10.46 -9.80
N THR A 1078 -24.17 10.43 -8.50
CA THR A 1078 -22.94 9.85 -7.95
C THR A 1078 -22.86 8.35 -8.22
N ILE A 1079 -23.98 7.62 -8.11
CA ILE A 1079 -24.04 6.19 -8.45
C ILE A 1079 -23.60 5.95 -9.90
N ASN A 1080 -24.10 6.73 -10.86
CA ASN A 1080 -23.70 6.61 -12.27
C ASN A 1080 -22.20 6.83 -12.47
N THR A 1081 -21.63 7.81 -11.77
CA THR A 1081 -20.18 8.09 -11.79
C THR A 1081 -19.38 6.95 -11.19
N LEU A 1082 -19.79 6.40 -10.04
CA LEU A 1082 -19.14 5.26 -9.40
C LEU A 1082 -19.16 4.03 -10.33
N ILE A 1083 -20.31 3.72 -10.93
CA ILE A 1083 -20.42 2.61 -11.90
C ILE A 1083 -19.39 2.80 -13.03
N LYS A 1084 -19.27 4.00 -13.61
CA LYS A 1084 -18.27 4.29 -14.65
C LYS A 1084 -16.84 4.11 -14.15
N VAL A 1085 -16.49 4.59 -12.96
CA VAL A 1085 -15.14 4.43 -12.38
C VAL A 1085 -14.79 2.96 -12.15
N PHE A 1086 -15.72 2.20 -11.58
CA PHE A 1086 -15.48 0.80 -11.22
C PHE A 1086 -15.57 -0.17 -12.42
N ARG A 1087 -16.02 0.29 -13.60
CA ARG A 1087 -15.91 -0.48 -14.86
C ARG A 1087 -14.46 -0.71 -15.32
N PHE A 1088 -13.49 -0.06 -14.69
CA PHE A 1088 -12.08 -0.42 -14.85
C PHE A 1088 -11.85 -1.92 -14.61
N PHE A 1089 -12.52 -2.51 -13.62
CA PHE A 1089 -12.32 -3.92 -13.26
C PHE A 1089 -12.96 -4.88 -14.27
N ASN A 1090 -12.44 -6.11 -14.33
CA ASN A 1090 -12.84 -7.08 -15.36
C ASN A 1090 -14.15 -7.80 -15.01
N VAL A 1091 -14.35 -8.13 -13.73
CA VAL A 1091 -15.51 -8.88 -13.25
C VAL A 1091 -16.04 -8.26 -11.97
N GLY A 1092 -17.32 -7.90 -11.95
CA GLY A 1092 -17.97 -7.33 -10.77
C GLY A 1092 -19.49 -7.22 -10.91
N TYR A 1093 -20.14 -6.93 -9.78
CA TYR A 1093 -21.58 -6.67 -9.69
C TYR A 1093 -21.80 -5.38 -8.91
N PHE A 1094 -22.61 -4.48 -9.45
CA PHE A 1094 -23.04 -3.27 -8.76
C PHE A 1094 -24.54 -3.36 -8.50
N TYR A 1095 -24.94 -3.19 -7.25
CA TYR A 1095 -26.31 -3.29 -6.79
C TYR A 1095 -26.76 -1.90 -6.37
N GLU A 1096 -27.71 -1.31 -7.09
CA GLU A 1096 -28.44 -0.15 -6.55
C GLU A 1096 -29.34 -0.63 -5.43
N ILE A 1097 -29.26 0.03 -4.28
CA ILE A 1097 -29.87 -0.42 -3.04
C ILE A 1097 -30.70 0.69 -2.39
N GLY A 1098 -31.73 0.29 -1.65
CA GLY A 1098 -32.53 1.17 -0.79
C GLY A 1098 -32.79 0.48 0.55
N GLY A 1099 -32.90 1.24 1.64
CA GLY A 1099 -33.04 0.65 2.96
C GLY A 1099 -32.83 1.62 4.12
N GLU A 1100 -32.29 1.10 5.21
CA GLU A 1100 -31.97 1.86 6.42
C GLU A 1100 -30.63 1.43 7.01
N PHE A 1101 -30.01 2.31 7.77
CA PHE A 1101 -28.79 2.02 8.52
C PHE A 1101 -28.75 2.74 9.85
N TYR A 1102 -27.94 2.23 10.76
CA TYR A 1102 -27.75 2.77 12.10
C TYR A 1102 -26.29 2.69 12.49
N ILE A 1103 -25.82 3.70 13.21
CA ILE A 1103 -24.53 3.74 13.87
C ILE A 1103 -24.76 4.26 15.30
N ASP A 1104 -24.23 3.58 16.29
CA ASP A 1104 -24.40 3.92 17.70
C ASP A 1104 -23.94 5.36 17.97
N GLY A 1105 -24.88 6.17 18.47
CA GLY A 1105 -24.78 7.62 18.64
C GLY A 1105 -25.61 8.43 17.64
N PHE A 1106 -26.34 7.80 16.73
CA PHE A 1106 -27.50 8.40 16.06
C PHE A 1106 -28.72 8.44 16.99
N ASP A 1107 -29.60 9.44 16.79
CA ASP A 1107 -30.86 9.55 17.54
C ASP A 1107 -31.87 8.47 17.09
N ASP A 1108 -31.91 8.18 15.78
CA ASP A 1108 -32.79 7.20 15.13
C ASP A 1108 -32.08 6.53 13.93
N ASP A 1109 -32.70 5.48 13.39
CA ASP A 1109 -32.23 4.80 12.18
C ASP A 1109 -32.39 5.72 10.95
N GLU A 1110 -31.35 5.84 10.11
CA GLU A 1110 -31.39 6.66 8.89
C GLU A 1110 -31.93 5.85 7.71
N LYS A 1111 -33.04 6.31 7.11
CA LYS A 1111 -33.60 5.74 5.88
C LYS A 1111 -32.97 6.37 4.64
N PHE A 1112 -32.73 5.56 3.61
CA PHE A 1112 -32.23 6.02 2.32
C PHE A 1112 -32.93 5.35 1.14
N GLU A 1113 -33.28 6.15 0.14
CA GLU A 1113 -33.91 5.66 -1.08
C GLU A 1113 -32.90 5.08 -2.08
N TYR A 1114 -31.70 5.67 -2.13
CA TYR A 1114 -30.63 5.29 -3.06
C TYR A 1114 -29.29 5.10 -2.34
N GLY A 1115 -28.60 4.05 -2.75
CA GLY A 1115 -27.25 3.68 -2.34
C GLY A 1115 -26.65 2.70 -3.33
N LEU A 1116 -25.41 2.28 -3.09
CA LEU A 1116 -24.70 1.36 -3.98
C LEU A 1116 -23.93 0.31 -3.17
N MET A 1117 -24.16 -0.97 -3.48
CA MET A 1117 -23.28 -2.06 -3.08
C MET A 1117 -22.44 -2.50 -4.28
N ILE A 1118 -21.13 -2.60 -4.11
CA ILE A 1118 -20.16 -2.95 -5.15
C ILE A 1118 -19.49 -4.27 -4.74
N GLU A 1119 -19.55 -5.29 -5.59
CA GLU A 1119 -18.78 -6.53 -5.46
C GLU A 1119 -17.76 -6.62 -6.61
N LEU A 1120 -16.48 -6.61 -6.27
CA LEU A 1120 -15.38 -6.68 -7.24
C LEU A 1120 -14.58 -7.97 -7.07
N HIS A 1121 -14.11 -8.54 -8.18
CA HIS A 1121 -13.20 -9.68 -8.19
C HIS A 1121 -11.80 -9.25 -8.63
N PHE A 1122 -10.80 -9.67 -7.86
CA PHE A 1122 -9.40 -9.31 -8.11
C PHE A 1122 -8.55 -10.53 -8.40
N PRO A 1123 -7.64 -10.46 -9.38
CA PRO A 1123 -6.52 -11.38 -9.44
C PRO A 1123 -5.55 -11.05 -8.29
N LYS A 1124 -4.47 -11.82 -8.16
CA LYS A 1124 -3.42 -11.54 -7.18
C LYS A 1124 -2.87 -10.10 -7.37
N CYS A 1125 -3.12 -9.22 -6.41
CA CYS A 1125 -2.66 -7.82 -6.42
C CYS A 1125 -2.72 -7.17 -5.01
N GLU A 1126 -2.11 -5.99 -4.83
CA GLU A 1126 -2.16 -5.23 -3.58
C GLU A 1126 -3.52 -4.52 -3.38
N ILE A 1127 -4.54 -5.27 -2.97
CA ILE A 1127 -5.90 -4.76 -2.78
C ILE A 1127 -5.95 -3.52 -1.86
N GLY A 1128 -5.18 -3.52 -0.76
CA GLY A 1128 -5.17 -2.40 0.18
C GLY A 1128 -4.77 -1.05 -0.45
N GLU A 1129 -3.96 -1.06 -1.51
CA GLU A 1129 -3.64 0.19 -2.23
C GLU A 1129 -4.81 0.67 -3.09
N PHE A 1130 -5.60 -0.24 -3.67
CA PHE A 1130 -6.84 0.12 -4.36
C PHE A 1130 -7.89 0.68 -3.38
N GLU A 1131 -7.99 0.12 -2.18
CA GLU A 1131 -8.89 0.61 -1.13
C GLU A 1131 -8.62 2.08 -0.80
N LYS A 1132 -7.34 2.49 -0.68
CA LYS A 1132 -6.97 3.92 -0.47
C LYS A 1132 -7.50 4.84 -1.59
N LEU A 1133 -7.47 4.37 -2.84
CA LEU A 1133 -8.02 5.14 -3.96
C LEU A 1133 -9.56 5.18 -3.95
N PHE A 1134 -10.22 4.13 -3.45
CA PHE A 1134 -11.67 4.13 -3.26
C PHE A 1134 -12.07 5.16 -2.20
N GLU A 1135 -11.34 5.23 -1.10
CA GLU A 1135 -11.59 6.24 -0.06
C GLU A 1135 -11.39 7.66 -0.58
N LEU A 1136 -10.32 7.89 -1.35
CA LEU A 1136 -10.07 9.20 -1.97
C LEU A 1136 -11.20 9.59 -2.92
N LEU A 1137 -11.73 8.63 -3.68
CA LEU A 1137 -12.92 8.82 -4.50
C LEU A 1137 -14.16 9.15 -3.66
N PHE A 1138 -14.36 8.45 -2.54
CA PHE A 1138 -15.50 8.67 -1.64
C PHE A 1138 -15.42 10.03 -0.95
N GLU A 1139 -14.24 10.47 -0.51
CA GLU A 1139 -14.02 11.83 0.04
C GLU A 1139 -14.36 12.89 -1.02
N TYR A 1140 -13.90 12.72 -2.27
CA TYR A 1140 -14.20 13.64 -3.36
C TYR A 1140 -15.70 13.72 -3.69
N LEU A 1141 -16.39 12.58 -3.64
CA LEU A 1141 -17.83 12.47 -3.91
C LEU A 1141 -18.69 12.76 -2.67
N GLU A 1142 -18.07 13.16 -1.55
CA GLU A 1142 -18.74 13.52 -0.28
C GLU A 1142 -19.58 12.38 0.33
N ILE A 1143 -19.15 11.14 0.12
CA ILE A 1143 -19.78 9.94 0.70
C ILE A 1143 -19.26 9.76 2.12
N LYS A 1144 -20.09 10.10 3.11
CA LYS A 1144 -19.69 10.11 4.53
C LYS A 1144 -19.62 8.72 5.16
N HIS A 1145 -20.60 7.88 4.89
CA HIS A 1145 -20.74 6.56 5.52
C HIS A 1145 -20.54 5.48 4.46
N TYR A 1146 -19.56 4.61 4.71
CA TYR A 1146 -19.30 3.47 3.84
C TYR A 1146 -18.62 2.32 4.58
N LEU A 1147 -18.93 1.11 4.12
CA LEU A 1147 -18.27 -0.13 4.53
C LEU A 1147 -17.37 -0.62 3.39
N LEU A 1148 -16.13 -0.96 3.72
CA LEU A 1148 -15.26 -1.76 2.87
C LEU A 1148 -15.07 -3.09 3.60
N LEU A 1149 -15.57 -4.17 3.01
CA LEU A 1149 -15.47 -5.51 3.56
C LEU A 1149 -14.64 -6.36 2.59
N ASN A 1150 -13.46 -6.75 3.03
CA ASN A 1150 -12.63 -7.76 2.39
C ASN A 1150 -12.66 -9.04 3.26
N ASP A 1151 -12.05 -10.12 2.76
CA ASP A 1151 -11.84 -11.35 3.53
C ASP A 1151 -13.08 -12.02 4.14
N LEU A 1152 -14.24 -11.78 3.54
CA LEU A 1152 -15.49 -12.42 3.94
C LEU A 1152 -15.49 -13.92 3.60
N ILE A 1153 -15.54 -14.76 4.63
CA ILE A 1153 -15.65 -16.22 4.56
C ILE A 1153 -17.09 -16.71 4.76
N ASP A 1154 -17.35 -17.95 4.36
CA ASP A 1154 -18.70 -18.53 4.38
C ASP A 1154 -19.13 -19.04 5.77
N GLY A 1155 -20.34 -18.63 6.16
CA GLY A 1155 -21.08 -18.87 7.40
C GLY A 1155 -21.36 -20.32 7.79
N LYS A 1156 -21.01 -21.33 6.97
CA LYS A 1156 -21.31 -22.75 7.22
C LYS A 1156 -21.01 -23.24 8.64
N ASN A 1157 -19.92 -22.79 9.27
CA ASN A 1157 -19.56 -23.23 10.63
C ASN A 1157 -20.53 -22.67 11.66
N LEU A 1158 -20.85 -21.38 11.57
CA LEU A 1158 -21.83 -20.72 12.40
C LEU A 1158 -23.20 -21.42 12.26
N ILE A 1159 -23.67 -21.64 11.04
CA ILE A 1159 -24.93 -22.35 10.77
C ILE A 1159 -24.91 -23.76 11.39
N LYS A 1160 -23.81 -24.51 11.22
CA LYS A 1160 -23.63 -25.84 11.82
C LYS A 1160 -23.68 -25.80 13.35
N SER A 1161 -23.09 -24.78 13.97
CA SER A 1161 -23.10 -24.63 15.43
C SER A 1161 -24.50 -24.35 16.00
N ILE A 1162 -25.37 -23.73 15.19
CA ILE A 1162 -26.73 -23.30 15.61
C ILE A 1162 -27.75 -24.43 15.40
N PHE A 1163 -27.71 -25.08 14.24
CA PHE A 1163 -28.72 -26.07 13.80
C PHE A 1163 -28.22 -27.52 13.86
N GLY A 1164 -26.97 -27.75 14.28
CA GLY A 1164 -26.36 -29.08 14.33
C GLY A 1164 -25.79 -29.51 12.98
N ASN A 1165 -26.28 -30.59 12.38
CA ASN A 1165 -25.77 -31.02 11.07
C ASN A 1165 -26.24 -30.08 9.94
N LEU A 1166 -25.56 -30.08 8.81
CA LEU A 1166 -25.97 -29.32 7.62
C LEU A 1166 -26.84 -30.18 6.67
N ASN A 1167 -27.52 -31.22 7.15
CA ASN A 1167 -28.38 -32.07 6.30
C ASN A 1167 -29.77 -31.48 6.11
N PHE A 1168 -30.35 -30.81 7.13
CA PHE A 1168 -31.63 -30.06 7.00
C PHE A 1168 -31.61 -29.13 5.79
N LEU A 1169 -30.40 -28.64 5.58
CA LEU A 1169 -30.01 -27.68 4.62
C LEU A 1169 -30.37 -28.25 3.19
N LYS A 1170 -30.28 -29.56 2.94
CA LYS A 1170 -30.70 -30.20 1.67
C LYS A 1170 -32.20 -30.06 1.35
N MET A 1171 -33.05 -29.97 2.38
CA MET A 1171 -34.51 -29.82 2.26
C MET A 1171 -34.95 -28.36 2.47
N TYR A 1172 -34.03 -27.49 2.90
CA TYR A 1172 -34.32 -26.09 3.19
C TYR A 1172 -34.56 -25.31 1.90
N ASN A 1173 -35.74 -24.70 1.80
CA ASN A 1173 -36.10 -23.79 0.72
C ASN A 1173 -36.71 -22.50 1.29
N PRO A 1174 -35.97 -21.35 1.25
CA PRO A 1174 -36.48 -20.08 1.78
C PRO A 1174 -37.73 -19.59 1.06
N LEU A 1175 -37.99 -20.02 -0.19
CA LEU A 1175 -39.22 -19.69 -0.93
C LEU A 1175 -40.47 -20.29 -0.29
N LYS A 1176 -40.34 -21.44 0.40
CA LYS A 1176 -41.46 -22.19 0.99
C LYS A 1176 -41.63 -21.94 2.49
N ASN A 1177 -40.82 -21.04 3.05
CA ASN A 1177 -40.70 -20.80 4.48
C ASN A 1177 -41.38 -19.50 4.95
N LEU A 1178 -42.24 -18.93 4.10
CA LEU A 1178 -43.13 -17.80 4.40
C LEU A 1178 -44.59 -18.29 4.36
N LYS A 1179 -45.51 -17.57 4.99
CA LYS A 1179 -46.94 -17.91 5.00
C LYS A 1179 -47.65 -17.15 3.89
N TRP A 1180 -48.32 -17.85 3.00
CA TRP A 1180 -49.18 -17.20 2.00
C TRP A 1180 -50.50 -16.76 2.64
N ASN A 1181 -50.91 -15.53 2.40
CA ASN A 1181 -52.22 -15.00 2.78
C ASN A 1181 -53.13 -15.02 1.56
N GLU A 1182 -54.11 -15.93 1.55
CA GLU A 1182 -55.08 -16.09 0.46
C GLU A 1182 -56.02 -14.89 0.29
N THR A 1183 -56.24 -14.10 1.35
CA THR A 1183 -57.14 -12.93 1.30
C THR A 1183 -56.49 -11.77 0.58
N ASP A 1184 -55.24 -11.48 0.92
CA ASP A 1184 -54.52 -10.33 0.41
C ASP A 1184 -53.60 -10.69 -0.78
N ASN A 1185 -53.46 -11.98 -1.11
CA ASN A 1185 -52.54 -12.53 -2.11
C ASN A 1185 -51.09 -12.05 -1.93
N ILE A 1186 -50.63 -12.04 -0.66
CA ILE A 1186 -49.27 -11.64 -0.29
C ILE A 1186 -48.61 -12.69 0.59
N TRP A 1187 -47.28 -12.72 0.55
CA TRP A 1187 -46.49 -13.46 1.52
C TRP A 1187 -46.40 -12.68 2.82
N LEU A 1188 -46.57 -13.37 3.94
CA LEU A 1188 -46.36 -12.88 5.28
C LEU A 1188 -45.19 -13.62 5.92
N SER A 1189 -44.47 -12.92 6.78
CA SER A 1189 -43.56 -13.60 7.70
C SER A 1189 -44.39 -14.50 8.62
N HIS A 1190 -43.87 -15.66 9.00
CA HIS A 1190 -44.44 -16.41 10.12
C HIS A 1190 -44.54 -15.47 11.33
N ASN A 1191 -45.64 -15.54 12.11
CA ASN A 1191 -45.75 -14.85 13.39
C ASN A 1191 -44.71 -15.44 14.34
N ILE A 1192 -43.47 -14.98 14.24
CA ILE A 1192 -42.38 -15.33 15.14
C ILE A 1192 -42.15 -14.08 15.99
N PHE A 1193 -43.14 -13.82 16.85
CA PHE A 1193 -43.05 -13.24 18.17
C PHE A 1193 -44.25 -13.77 18.97
#